data_AF-A0A9D8JWZ1-F1
#
_entry.id   AF-A0A9D8JWZ1-F1
#
_cell.length_a   1.000
_cell.length_b   1.000
_cell.length_c   1.000
_cell.angle_alpha   90.00
_cell.angle_beta   90.00
_cell.angle_gamma   90.00
#
_symmetry.space_group_name_H-M   'P 1'
#
loop_
_entity.id
_entity.type
_entity.pdbx_description
1 polymer ?
#
loop_
_entity_poly.entity_id
_entity_poly.type
_entity_poly.pdbx_seq_one_letter_code
_entity_poly.pdbx_strand_id
1 'polypeptide(L)'
;MTSPSPDSLRAHLSNFAQNITERAQAGGQPSIYFRDSEIDQILQALASPLKGRVVVIGPARVGKSAVLQSVAARILSGECPPELAGKEVWRLTPNGLPGLSARGNWQAALDQLMSEWSKHPEVILYFDEITRAARLGSFDDDEGGITPDVATVLAASFKRLPGLCLAEANDYTWRRFADSYADYEQLFLPVRVEEPDSAQARQIIHRVAEDLSILHGIPIAEAAIERAFDLSQRYSLDRAQPGKTIDVLRDTLAVAKTGGAQLIADDVTRRFGEQSGLPRMLLDDTVPFNEDEVLKFFRARVLAQDQAVEAIVQSLSLLKARVNNPLRPMGVFLFLGPTGVGKTELARTLAEYLYSNRDRIVRFNMGDYAHPHQHTELFGNPYATDAIYRRGQLTNRLAGKIFSVLVLDEFEKAHPFIYQRFLQLFDEGILINGNDETVNLRNSIIILTSNFGAQLMQQEKLGFKQGETMEAREKRVLSETEDYFTPEFMNRIDAVCIFHPLSRAVMADIARREIGDLLKRDGLTRRNFEAEIADEVIEQVVALGYSARYGARYLKRQIEKTITYPLAREINAMKPEASGGSIRLYMRHGRIHSGYYPPAAEPAAQPAPALRSEPTLTLIEIREALPILAARVEALEELHGFAEAQAERAAILSEMSDVGFWNDQSSARRKLDAYQRASGTVEMLNSLRNALDALTDGAQSESASLESLARPYRYLLNELPRIEFTSWLSGPRDSRGAYLRIGVKHKSAAARQWAGALAKMYLGWARQRGFAASLLGEDLSLEGRSFSVMMVVSGFGAYGLLQGETGAHKLVQTVKAAGQESLQRIGANVSVLPELDDDDLPPPPPNLEVSVKEINRGGLIIPRLTAQAAIRHPATDHRLTLASNLPPDDLAAEATRILWTEAFLDGEGESRPAPPPGGIVRTYARSTKEKGVHDHRTGQRTIKVKQVLDGEALQEFLNEGLKQRSGV
;
A
#
# COMPACT_ATOMS: atom_id res chain seq x y z
N MET A 1 65.66 0.13 -39.03
CA MET A 1 64.28 0.25 -38.55
C MET A 1 64.36 0.70 -37.12
N THR A 2 64.03 1.96 -36.88
CA THR A 2 64.10 2.64 -35.58
C THR A 2 63.22 1.92 -34.56
N SER A 3 63.78 1.63 -33.39
CA SER A 3 63.02 1.17 -32.22
C SER A 3 61.85 2.14 -31.98
N PRO A 4 60.62 1.63 -31.77
CA PRO A 4 59.49 2.49 -31.39
C PRO A 4 59.87 3.28 -30.12
N SER A 5 59.64 4.59 -30.12
CA SER A 5 59.91 5.44 -28.97
C SER A 5 58.97 5.07 -27.80
N PRO A 6 59.39 5.21 -26.53
CA PRO A 6 58.51 5.02 -25.36
C PRO A 6 57.15 5.74 -25.47
N ASP A 7 57.13 6.88 -26.17
CA ASP A 7 55.93 7.66 -26.40
C ASP A 7 54.88 6.96 -27.29
N SER A 8 55.27 5.99 -28.13
CA SER A 8 54.31 5.29 -29.00
C SER A 8 53.46 4.28 -28.22
N LEU A 9 54.06 3.51 -27.31
CA LEU A 9 53.30 2.59 -26.44
C LEU A 9 52.42 3.37 -25.48
N ARG A 10 52.93 4.45 -24.87
CA ARG A 10 52.15 5.30 -23.96
C ARG A 10 50.93 5.91 -24.67
N ALA A 11 51.11 6.44 -25.89
CA ALA A 11 50.02 6.96 -26.71
C ALA A 11 49.03 5.88 -27.16
N HIS A 12 49.51 4.65 -27.36
CA HIS A 12 48.65 3.51 -27.66
C HIS A 12 47.80 3.13 -26.45
N LEU A 13 48.44 2.93 -25.29
CA LEU A 13 47.81 2.59 -24.02
C LEU A 13 46.83 3.66 -23.53
N SER A 14 47.10 4.95 -23.71
CA SER A 14 46.20 6.04 -23.26
C SER A 14 44.80 5.96 -23.88
N ASN A 15 44.62 5.25 -24.98
CA ASN A 15 43.30 5.07 -25.59
C ASN A 15 42.41 4.08 -24.82
N PHE A 16 42.99 3.21 -23.97
CA PHE A 16 42.27 2.07 -23.41
C PHE A 16 42.76 1.57 -22.04
N ALA A 17 43.82 2.16 -21.51
CA ALA A 17 44.39 1.90 -20.19
C ALA A 17 44.51 3.22 -19.41
N GLN A 18 44.53 3.12 -18.08
CA GLN A 18 44.75 4.24 -17.17
C GLN A 18 46.13 4.12 -16.52
N ASN A 19 46.95 5.18 -16.59
CA ASN A 19 48.19 5.25 -15.83
C ASN A 19 47.87 5.48 -14.34
N ILE A 20 48.01 4.43 -13.52
CA ILE A 20 47.71 4.51 -12.09
C ILE A 20 48.85 5.12 -11.27
N THR A 21 50.05 5.20 -11.86
CA THR A 21 51.23 5.85 -11.27
C THR A 21 51.08 7.37 -11.30
N GLU A 22 50.63 7.91 -12.44
CA GLU A 22 50.30 9.34 -12.57
C GLU A 22 49.16 9.74 -11.62
N ARG A 23 48.13 8.90 -11.51
CA ARG A 23 47.06 9.10 -10.52
C ARG A 23 47.58 9.09 -9.08
N ALA A 24 48.61 8.28 -8.79
CA ALA A 24 49.28 8.28 -7.50
C ALA A 24 49.98 9.60 -7.22
N GLN A 25 50.69 10.11 -8.22
CA GLN A 25 51.40 11.38 -8.16
C GLN A 25 50.46 12.57 -7.88
N ALA A 26 49.24 12.51 -8.41
CA ALA A 26 48.19 13.50 -8.14
C ALA A 26 47.52 13.36 -6.76
N GLY A 27 47.95 12.42 -5.90
CA GLY A 27 47.36 12.17 -4.58
C GLY A 27 46.01 11.45 -4.62
N GLY A 28 45.58 10.92 -5.77
CA GLY A 28 44.26 10.29 -5.96
C GLY A 28 44.18 8.82 -5.56
N GLN A 29 45.05 8.37 -4.64
CA GLN A 29 45.15 6.98 -4.17
C GLN A 29 44.26 6.75 -2.93
N PRO A 30 43.61 5.59 -2.81
CA PRO A 30 42.90 5.21 -1.60
C PRO A 30 43.91 4.90 -0.48
N SER A 31 43.63 5.38 0.72
CA SER A 31 44.38 4.99 1.91
C SER A 31 44.30 3.49 2.14
N ILE A 32 45.44 2.88 2.45
CA ILE A 32 45.54 1.47 2.80
C ILE A 32 46.15 1.32 4.18
N TYR A 33 45.62 0.38 4.96
CA TYR A 33 46.07 0.11 6.31
C TYR A 33 46.21 -1.39 6.52
N PHE A 34 47.26 -1.80 7.23
CA PHE A 34 47.51 -3.20 7.63
C PHE A 34 47.60 -4.20 6.46
N ARG A 35 48.24 -3.81 5.34
CA ARG A 35 48.47 -4.66 4.16
C ARG A 35 49.93 -4.67 3.67
N ASP A 36 50.86 -4.27 4.53
CA ASP A 36 52.28 -4.13 4.19
C ASP A 36 52.88 -5.47 3.75
N SER A 37 52.51 -6.58 4.40
CA SER A 37 52.98 -7.92 4.03
C SER A 37 52.65 -8.31 2.60
N GLU A 38 51.41 -8.08 2.16
CA GLU A 38 50.95 -8.42 0.81
C GLU A 38 51.60 -7.50 -0.22
N ILE A 39 51.74 -6.20 0.09
CA ILE A 39 52.41 -5.22 -0.77
C ILE A 39 53.89 -5.62 -0.97
N ASP A 40 54.60 -5.92 0.12
CA ASP A 40 56.01 -6.31 0.08
C ASP A 40 56.21 -7.63 -0.67
N GLN A 41 55.31 -8.60 -0.49
CA GLN A 41 55.32 -9.84 -1.24
C GLN A 41 55.16 -9.60 -2.76
N ILE A 42 54.26 -8.70 -3.16
CA ILE A 42 54.06 -8.35 -4.58
C ILE A 42 55.30 -7.67 -5.15
N LEU A 43 55.88 -6.70 -4.43
CA LEU A 43 57.08 -5.98 -4.85
C LEU A 43 58.29 -6.91 -4.99
N GLN A 44 58.50 -7.81 -4.02
CA GLN A 44 59.57 -8.81 -4.08
C GLN A 44 59.37 -9.80 -5.24
N ALA A 45 58.12 -10.22 -5.49
CA ALA A 45 57.81 -11.10 -6.61
C ALA A 45 58.10 -10.41 -7.95
N LEU A 46 57.62 -9.18 -8.15
CA LEU A 46 57.85 -8.41 -9.38
C LEU A 46 59.34 -8.13 -9.64
N ALA A 47 60.14 -7.94 -8.59
CA ALA A 47 61.59 -7.76 -8.70
C ALA A 47 62.34 -9.08 -9.02
N SER A 48 61.68 -10.24 -8.88
CA SER A 48 62.30 -11.54 -9.12
C SER A 48 62.52 -11.81 -10.62
N PRO A 49 63.72 -12.25 -11.04
CA PRO A 49 64.01 -12.65 -12.42
C PRO A 49 63.15 -13.82 -12.93
N LEU A 50 62.60 -14.63 -12.02
CA LEU A 50 61.84 -15.84 -12.33
C LEU A 50 60.31 -15.61 -12.32
N LYS A 51 59.83 -14.59 -11.61
CA LYS A 51 58.40 -14.40 -11.30
C LYS A 51 57.94 -12.97 -11.56
N GLY A 52 58.11 -12.47 -12.79
CA GLY A 52 57.67 -11.12 -13.17
C GLY A 52 56.15 -10.91 -13.24
N ARG A 53 55.31 -11.86 -12.81
CA ARG A 53 53.85 -11.80 -12.96
C ARG A 53 53.14 -12.25 -11.70
N VAL A 54 52.29 -11.38 -11.19
CA VAL A 54 51.59 -11.60 -9.92
C VAL A 54 50.10 -11.43 -10.14
N VAL A 55 49.31 -12.35 -9.58
CA VAL A 55 47.85 -12.25 -9.52
C VAL A 55 47.42 -12.11 -8.07
N VAL A 56 46.73 -11.02 -7.77
CA VAL A 56 46.14 -10.78 -6.45
C VAL A 56 44.76 -11.41 -6.42
N ILE A 57 44.60 -12.43 -5.57
CA ILE A 57 43.36 -13.21 -5.43
C ILE A 57 42.71 -12.94 -4.09
N GLY A 58 41.38 -12.96 -4.04
CA GLY A 58 40.63 -12.77 -2.81
C GLY A 58 39.17 -12.36 -3.06
N PRO A 59 38.34 -12.28 -2.01
CA PRO A 59 36.93 -11.93 -2.14
C PRO A 59 36.70 -10.55 -2.78
N ALA A 60 35.49 -10.30 -3.27
CA ALA A 60 35.09 -8.97 -3.74
C ALA A 60 35.13 -7.95 -2.59
N ARG A 61 35.59 -6.72 -2.86
CA ARG A 61 35.69 -5.60 -1.91
C ARG A 61 36.69 -5.77 -0.73
N VAL A 62 37.49 -6.83 -0.72
CA VAL A 62 38.51 -7.05 0.34
C VAL A 62 39.68 -6.05 0.33
N GLY A 63 39.86 -5.32 -0.79
CA GLY A 63 40.92 -4.31 -0.94
C GLY A 63 42.01 -4.64 -1.97
N LYS A 64 41.82 -5.64 -2.85
CA LYS A 64 42.81 -6.04 -3.89
C LYS A 64 43.31 -4.86 -4.73
N SER A 65 42.39 -4.08 -5.29
CA SER A 65 42.76 -2.92 -6.13
C SER A 65 43.46 -1.83 -5.33
N ALA A 66 43.16 -1.68 -4.02
CA ALA A 66 43.86 -0.75 -3.15
C ALA A 66 45.30 -1.21 -2.87
N VAL A 67 45.51 -2.53 -2.67
CA VAL A 67 46.86 -3.12 -2.54
C VAL A 67 47.68 -2.84 -3.81
N LEU A 68 47.11 -3.09 -4.99
CA LEU A 68 47.81 -2.86 -6.27
C LEU A 68 48.09 -1.36 -6.54
N GLN A 69 47.18 -0.47 -6.15
CA GLN A 69 47.41 0.96 -6.24
C GLN A 69 48.54 1.40 -5.30
N SER A 70 48.57 0.87 -4.07
CA SER A 70 49.66 1.14 -3.13
C SER A 70 51.02 0.60 -3.61
N VAL A 71 51.04 -0.53 -4.32
CA VAL A 71 52.24 -1.02 -5.01
C VAL A 71 52.75 0.02 -6.02
N ALA A 72 51.86 0.58 -6.84
CA ALA A 72 52.23 1.64 -7.78
C ALA A 72 52.74 2.92 -7.07
N ALA A 73 52.14 3.29 -5.93
CA ALA A 73 52.60 4.43 -5.12
C ALA A 73 53.98 4.20 -4.50
N ARG A 74 54.28 2.98 -4.02
CA ARG A 74 55.61 2.61 -3.52
C ARG A 74 56.67 2.60 -4.62
N ILE A 75 56.31 2.15 -5.81
CA ILE A 75 57.19 2.23 -6.98
C ILE A 75 57.52 3.68 -7.34
N LEU A 76 56.51 4.57 -7.32
CA LEU A 76 56.69 5.99 -7.61
C LEU A 76 57.56 6.71 -6.56
N SER A 77 57.34 6.42 -5.28
CA SER A 77 58.07 7.04 -4.16
C SER A 77 59.49 6.48 -3.97
N GLY A 78 59.81 5.36 -4.63
CA GLY A 78 61.11 4.68 -4.49
C GLY A 78 61.17 3.71 -3.29
N GLU A 79 60.07 3.49 -2.57
CA GLU A 79 59.92 2.49 -1.52
C GLU A 79 59.75 1.08 -2.09
N CYS A 80 60.63 0.66 -3.00
CA CYS A 80 60.58 -0.62 -3.68
C CYS A 80 62.00 -1.16 -3.97
N PRO A 81 62.14 -2.45 -4.34
CA PRO A 81 63.40 -2.96 -4.85
C PRO A 81 63.94 -2.12 -6.02
N PRO A 82 65.27 -1.94 -6.14
CA PRO A 82 65.87 -1.04 -7.13
C PRO A 82 65.53 -1.42 -8.57
N GLU A 83 65.23 -2.69 -8.83
CA GLU A 83 64.81 -3.19 -10.14
C GLU A 83 63.48 -2.59 -10.59
N LEU A 84 62.62 -2.16 -9.66
CA LEU A 84 61.30 -1.59 -9.92
C LEU A 84 61.27 -0.06 -9.92
N ALA A 85 62.31 0.60 -9.41
CA ALA A 85 62.36 2.05 -9.30
C ALA A 85 62.16 2.74 -10.66
N GLY A 86 61.26 3.73 -10.70
CA GLY A 86 60.98 4.52 -11.91
C GLY A 86 60.10 3.81 -12.95
N LYS A 87 59.54 2.63 -12.66
CA LYS A 87 58.55 1.98 -13.54
C LYS A 87 57.17 2.58 -13.41
N GLU A 88 56.38 2.46 -14.48
CA GLU A 88 55.00 2.92 -14.56
C GLU A 88 54.03 1.74 -14.60
N VAL A 89 52.98 1.78 -13.79
CA VAL A 89 51.87 0.83 -13.82
C VAL A 89 50.70 1.37 -14.62
N TRP A 90 50.26 0.59 -15.62
CA TRP A 90 49.16 0.90 -16.53
C TRP A 90 48.02 -0.11 -16.38
N ARG A 91 46.86 0.34 -15.92
CA ARG A 91 45.66 -0.50 -15.71
C ARG A 91 44.84 -0.62 -16.99
N LEU A 92 44.75 -1.83 -17.52
CA LEU A 92 43.82 -2.21 -18.58
C LEU A 92 42.42 -2.40 -18.00
N THR A 93 41.41 -1.79 -18.62
CA THR A 93 40.01 -2.06 -18.27
C THR A 93 39.49 -3.25 -19.08
N PRO A 94 38.46 -3.99 -18.63
CA PRO A 94 37.91 -5.12 -19.38
C PRO A 94 37.38 -4.75 -20.78
N ASN A 95 36.97 -3.49 -20.98
CA ASN A 95 36.54 -2.95 -22.27
C ASN A 95 37.68 -2.26 -23.04
N GLY A 96 38.86 -2.17 -22.43
CA GLY A 96 40.04 -1.48 -22.92
C GLY A 96 40.99 -2.37 -23.71
N LEU A 97 40.53 -3.49 -24.26
CA LEU A 97 41.31 -4.27 -25.21
C LEU A 97 40.79 -3.96 -26.63
N PRO A 98 41.55 -3.24 -27.47
CA PRO A 98 41.09 -2.80 -28.78
C PRO A 98 40.66 -3.98 -29.67
N GLY A 99 39.49 -3.87 -30.31
CA GLY A 99 39.06 -4.78 -31.39
C GLY A 99 38.31 -6.06 -30.97
N LEU A 100 38.19 -6.38 -29.68
CA LEU A 100 37.48 -7.59 -29.21
C LEU A 100 35.95 -7.54 -29.36
N SER A 101 35.37 -6.36 -29.59
CA SER A 101 33.94 -6.17 -29.84
C SER A 101 33.56 -6.17 -31.32
N ALA A 102 34.53 -6.12 -32.24
CA ALA A 102 34.29 -6.21 -33.67
C ALA A 102 34.54 -7.65 -34.16
N ARG A 103 33.63 -8.20 -34.98
CA ARG A 103 33.88 -9.45 -35.72
C ARG A 103 35.06 -9.22 -36.69
N GLY A 104 36.29 -9.49 -36.24
CA GLY A 104 37.52 -9.48 -37.05
C GLY A 104 38.77 -8.90 -36.37
N ASN A 105 39.91 -9.61 -36.52
CA ASN A 105 41.30 -9.27 -36.21
C ASN A 105 41.69 -8.84 -34.77
N TRP A 106 40.94 -9.25 -33.75
CA TRP A 106 41.31 -8.99 -32.35
C TRP A 106 42.62 -9.70 -31.92
N GLN A 107 42.91 -10.87 -32.50
CA GLN A 107 44.13 -11.64 -32.19
C GLN A 107 45.38 -10.85 -32.59
N ALA A 108 45.43 -10.30 -33.80
CA ALA A 108 46.60 -9.52 -34.23
C ALA A 108 46.75 -8.22 -33.42
N ALA A 109 45.64 -7.60 -33.01
CA ALA A 109 45.68 -6.41 -32.14
C ALA A 109 46.27 -6.75 -30.76
N LEU A 110 45.86 -7.88 -30.18
CA LEU A 110 46.39 -8.36 -28.90
C LEU A 110 47.87 -8.77 -29.02
N ASP A 111 48.24 -9.51 -30.06
CA ASP A 111 49.63 -9.90 -30.32
C ASP A 111 50.53 -8.67 -30.54
N GLN A 112 50.04 -7.65 -31.25
CA GLN A 112 50.74 -6.39 -31.44
C GLN A 112 50.95 -5.68 -30.09
N LEU A 113 49.90 -5.53 -29.28
CA LEU A 113 49.98 -4.91 -27.96
C LEU A 113 51.01 -5.63 -27.07
N MET A 114 50.94 -6.96 -27.01
CA MET A 114 51.85 -7.76 -26.18
C MET A 114 53.30 -7.66 -26.67
N SER A 115 53.51 -7.67 -27.99
CA SER A 115 54.83 -7.50 -28.62
C SER A 115 55.43 -6.12 -28.36
N GLU A 116 54.62 -5.06 -28.46
CA GLU A 116 55.03 -3.69 -28.10
C GLU A 116 55.36 -3.59 -26.61
N TRP A 117 54.47 -4.03 -25.73
CA TRP A 117 54.68 -4.04 -24.28
C TRP A 117 55.98 -4.74 -23.87
N SER A 118 56.31 -5.88 -24.49
CA SER A 118 57.53 -6.64 -24.17
C SER A 118 58.84 -5.88 -24.40
N LYS A 119 58.81 -4.81 -25.21
CA LYS A 119 59.97 -3.94 -25.51
C LYS A 119 60.13 -2.81 -24.49
N HIS A 120 59.15 -2.62 -23.60
CA HIS A 120 59.08 -1.54 -22.63
C HIS A 120 59.13 -2.10 -21.20
N PRO A 121 60.31 -2.53 -20.70
CA PRO A 121 60.46 -3.09 -19.36
C PRO A 121 60.13 -2.08 -18.24
N GLU A 122 60.08 -0.79 -18.55
CA GLU A 122 59.61 0.29 -17.68
C GLU A 122 58.09 0.29 -17.44
N VAL A 123 57.32 -0.43 -18.26
CA VAL A 123 55.85 -0.50 -18.17
C VAL A 123 55.40 -1.82 -17.53
N ILE A 124 54.69 -1.71 -16.41
CA ILE A 124 53.97 -2.80 -15.76
C ILE A 124 52.52 -2.77 -16.23
N LEU A 125 52.06 -3.83 -16.91
CA LEU A 125 50.65 -3.96 -17.28
C LEU A 125 49.85 -4.53 -16.11
N TYR A 126 48.74 -3.90 -15.78
CA TYR A 126 47.80 -4.34 -14.74
C TYR A 126 46.46 -4.72 -15.38
N PHE A 127 46.09 -5.99 -15.30
CA PHE A 127 44.80 -6.51 -15.74
C PHE A 127 43.75 -6.46 -14.61
N ASP A 128 42.75 -5.60 -14.79
CA ASP A 128 41.53 -5.56 -13.98
C ASP A 128 40.64 -6.77 -14.30
N GLU A 129 40.38 -7.63 -13.31
CA GLU A 129 39.63 -8.90 -13.48
C GLU A 129 40.15 -9.79 -14.64
N ILE A 130 41.40 -10.28 -14.54
CA ILE A 130 42.06 -11.02 -15.64
C ILE A 130 41.23 -12.20 -16.17
N THR A 131 40.52 -12.91 -15.30
CA THR A 131 39.67 -14.07 -15.69
C THR A 131 38.54 -13.67 -16.62
N ARG A 132 38.04 -12.44 -16.50
CA ARG A 132 36.98 -11.89 -17.35
C ARG A 132 37.54 -11.42 -18.69
N ALA A 133 38.67 -10.70 -18.67
CA ALA A 133 39.35 -10.26 -19.88
C ALA A 133 39.79 -11.45 -20.76
N ALA A 134 40.27 -12.52 -20.13
CA ALA A 134 40.72 -13.73 -20.80
C ALA A 134 39.60 -14.53 -21.49
N ARG A 135 38.33 -14.32 -21.10
CA ARG A 135 37.15 -14.99 -21.70
C ARG A 135 36.38 -14.11 -22.68
N LEU A 136 36.99 -13.03 -23.14
CA LEU A 136 36.49 -12.29 -24.29
C LEU A 136 36.78 -13.10 -25.56
N GLY A 137 35.89 -13.07 -26.55
CA GLY A 137 36.15 -13.65 -27.87
C GLY A 137 35.98 -15.18 -28.02
N SER A 138 35.33 -15.89 -27.09
CA SER A 138 34.83 -17.25 -27.38
C SER A 138 33.65 -17.15 -28.36
N PHE A 139 33.94 -17.32 -29.65
CA PHE A 139 32.94 -17.36 -30.71
C PHE A 139 32.63 -18.82 -31.05
N ASP A 140 31.36 -19.22 -30.95
CA ASP A 140 30.89 -20.39 -31.68
C ASP A 140 30.83 -19.98 -33.15
N ASP A 141 31.73 -20.52 -33.98
CA ASP A 141 31.52 -20.50 -35.41
C ASP A 141 30.42 -21.52 -35.74
N ASP A 142 29.44 -21.12 -36.56
CA ASP A 142 28.33 -21.98 -37.03
C ASP A 142 28.80 -23.27 -37.75
N GLU A 143 30.11 -23.43 -37.98
CA GLU A 143 30.76 -24.59 -38.60
C GLU A 143 31.48 -25.54 -37.60
N GLY A 144 31.39 -25.31 -36.28
CA GLY A 144 31.93 -26.23 -35.28
C GLY A 144 33.46 -26.25 -35.14
N GLY A 145 34.15 -25.19 -35.60
CA GLY A 145 35.57 -24.98 -35.36
C GLY A 145 35.84 -24.34 -33.99
N ILE A 146 36.78 -24.89 -33.21
CA ILE A 146 37.25 -24.28 -31.96
C ILE A 146 38.20 -23.13 -32.32
N THR A 147 37.73 -21.88 -32.30
CA THR A 147 38.62 -20.72 -32.38
C THR A 147 39.36 -20.55 -31.04
N PRO A 148 40.66 -20.18 -31.04
CA PRO A 148 41.39 -19.91 -29.80
C PRO A 148 40.76 -18.71 -29.08
N ASP A 149 40.35 -18.91 -27.84
CA ASP A 149 39.91 -17.82 -26.98
C ASP A 149 41.08 -16.89 -26.58
N VAL A 150 40.74 -15.70 -26.06
CA VAL A 150 41.74 -14.70 -25.62
C VAL A 150 42.68 -15.28 -24.56
N ALA A 151 42.20 -16.16 -23.69
CA ALA A 151 42.99 -16.81 -22.65
C ALA A 151 44.15 -17.61 -23.23
N THR A 152 43.91 -18.38 -24.29
CA THR A 152 44.91 -19.20 -24.95
C THR A 152 45.97 -18.34 -25.64
N VAL A 153 45.54 -17.27 -26.32
CA VAL A 153 46.47 -16.34 -27.02
C VAL A 153 47.34 -15.59 -26.00
N LEU A 154 46.73 -15.03 -24.94
CA LEU A 154 47.46 -14.37 -23.85
C LEU A 154 48.49 -15.30 -23.20
N ALA A 155 48.13 -16.55 -22.91
CA ALA A 155 49.05 -17.52 -22.34
C ALA A 155 50.25 -17.79 -23.26
N ALA A 156 50.02 -17.90 -24.57
CA ALA A 156 51.09 -18.06 -25.55
C ALA A 156 52.02 -16.83 -25.59
N SER A 157 51.46 -15.62 -25.54
CA SER A 157 52.26 -14.38 -25.47
C SER A 157 53.08 -14.33 -24.18
N PHE A 158 52.48 -14.63 -23.02
CA PHE A 158 53.18 -14.67 -21.73
C PHE A 158 54.30 -15.72 -21.68
N LYS A 159 54.16 -16.87 -22.35
CA LYS A 159 55.23 -17.87 -22.42
C LYS A 159 56.45 -17.39 -23.22
N ARG A 160 56.25 -16.54 -24.23
CA ARG A 160 57.30 -16.13 -25.18
C ARG A 160 57.90 -14.77 -24.88
N LEU A 161 57.12 -13.84 -24.34
CA LEU A 161 57.50 -12.44 -24.20
C LEU A 161 57.84 -12.11 -22.74
N PRO A 162 58.98 -11.46 -22.46
CA PRO A 162 59.28 -10.95 -21.13
C PRO A 162 58.41 -9.73 -20.81
N GLY A 163 58.12 -9.49 -19.53
CA GLY A 163 57.39 -8.31 -19.10
C GLY A 163 56.78 -8.47 -17.71
N LEU A 164 56.58 -7.34 -17.03
CA LEU A 164 56.04 -7.28 -15.67
C LEU A 164 54.53 -7.10 -15.68
N CYS A 165 53.83 -8.02 -15.03
CA CYS A 165 52.37 -8.08 -15.05
C CYS A 165 51.76 -8.14 -13.64
N LEU A 166 50.74 -7.33 -13.43
CA LEU A 166 49.84 -7.40 -12.28
C LEU A 166 48.47 -7.82 -12.77
N ALA A 167 47.77 -8.60 -11.96
CA ALA A 167 46.40 -8.97 -12.22
C ALA A 167 45.62 -9.03 -10.92
N GLU A 168 44.31 -8.84 -11.01
CA GLU A 168 43.42 -9.21 -9.90
C GLU A 168 42.35 -10.19 -10.36
N ALA A 169 41.95 -11.07 -9.44
CA ALA A 169 40.86 -12.02 -9.65
C ALA A 169 40.13 -12.32 -8.33
N ASN A 170 38.91 -12.84 -8.43
CA ASN A 170 38.25 -13.47 -7.30
C ASN A 170 38.90 -14.86 -7.06
N ASP A 171 39.06 -15.27 -5.80
CA ASP A 171 39.64 -16.57 -5.46
C ASP A 171 38.94 -17.74 -6.15
N TYR A 172 37.60 -17.72 -6.16
CA TYR A 172 36.81 -18.76 -6.80
C TYR A 172 36.97 -18.77 -8.32
N THR A 173 36.88 -17.60 -8.96
CA THR A 173 36.98 -17.49 -10.41
C THR A 173 38.37 -17.83 -10.90
N TRP A 174 39.40 -17.48 -10.12
CA TRP A 174 40.78 -17.85 -10.40
C TRP A 174 40.99 -19.36 -10.39
N ARG A 175 40.49 -20.08 -9.37
CA ARG A 175 40.60 -21.55 -9.32
C ARG A 175 39.98 -22.22 -10.53
N ARG A 176 38.72 -21.89 -10.86
CA ARG A 176 38.05 -22.43 -12.04
C ARG A 176 38.75 -22.07 -13.35
N PHE A 177 39.26 -20.85 -13.43
CA PHE A 177 40.00 -20.38 -14.60
C PHE A 177 41.31 -21.16 -14.76
N ALA A 178 42.06 -21.35 -13.68
CA ALA A 178 43.27 -22.16 -13.64
C ALA A 178 43.01 -23.63 -14.00
N ASP A 179 41.91 -24.23 -13.52
CA ASP A 179 41.50 -25.60 -13.89
C ASP A 179 41.24 -25.74 -15.40
N SER A 180 40.69 -24.70 -16.02
CA SER A 180 40.39 -24.68 -17.46
C SER A 180 41.61 -24.33 -18.31
N TYR A 181 42.53 -23.52 -17.78
CA TYR A 181 43.73 -23.04 -18.46
C TYR A 181 44.96 -23.24 -17.56
N ALA A 182 45.41 -24.50 -17.46
CA ALA A 182 46.47 -24.94 -16.55
C ALA A 182 47.78 -24.14 -16.66
N ASP A 183 48.07 -23.55 -17.82
CA ASP A 183 49.23 -22.68 -18.03
C ASP A 183 49.30 -21.51 -17.05
N TYR A 184 48.16 -20.95 -16.64
CA TYR A 184 48.12 -19.75 -15.81
C TYR A 184 48.62 -19.97 -14.38
N GLU A 185 48.52 -21.19 -13.85
CA GLU A 185 49.12 -21.54 -12.54
C GLU A 185 50.64 -21.42 -12.54
N GLN A 186 51.26 -21.68 -13.70
CA GLN A 186 52.71 -21.57 -13.87
C GLN A 186 53.14 -20.16 -14.25
N LEU A 187 52.27 -19.42 -14.96
CA LEU A 187 52.58 -18.08 -15.46
C LEU A 187 52.44 -16.98 -14.41
N PHE A 188 51.59 -17.14 -13.40
CA PHE A 188 51.32 -16.13 -12.37
C PHE A 188 51.60 -16.66 -10.96
N LEU A 189 52.19 -15.82 -10.11
CA LEU A 189 52.26 -16.07 -8.68
C LEU A 189 50.98 -15.57 -8.00
N PRO A 190 50.17 -16.43 -7.35
CA PRO A 190 49.03 -15.97 -6.58
C PRO A 190 49.47 -15.34 -5.25
N VAL A 191 49.04 -14.11 -5.00
CA VAL A 191 49.11 -13.42 -3.69
C VAL A 191 47.69 -13.28 -3.17
N ARG A 192 47.41 -13.89 -2.02
CA ARG A 192 46.05 -13.97 -1.46
C ARG A 192 45.81 -12.82 -0.47
N VAL A 193 44.74 -12.07 -0.69
CA VAL A 193 44.25 -11.04 0.24
C VAL A 193 43.04 -11.60 0.96
N GLU A 194 43.24 -11.95 2.23
CA GLU A 194 42.22 -12.48 3.12
C GLU A 194 41.32 -11.36 3.66
N GLU A 195 40.05 -11.69 3.94
CA GLU A 195 39.15 -10.78 4.66
C GLU A 195 39.70 -10.58 6.08
N PRO A 196 39.90 -9.33 6.54
CA PRO A 196 40.39 -9.08 7.88
C PRO A 196 39.38 -9.58 8.90
N ASP A 197 39.86 -9.98 10.07
CA ASP A 197 38.97 -10.32 11.18
C ASP A 197 38.15 -9.08 11.62
N SER A 198 37.11 -9.29 12.42
CA SER A 198 36.20 -8.19 12.81
C SER A 198 36.89 -7.08 13.62
N ALA A 199 37.99 -7.35 14.32
CA ALA A 199 38.71 -6.33 15.09
C ALA A 199 39.60 -5.49 14.16
N GLN A 200 40.36 -6.15 13.30
CA GLN A 200 41.21 -5.49 12.29
C GLN A 200 40.36 -4.72 11.27
N ALA A 201 39.22 -5.29 10.84
CA ALA A 201 38.28 -4.63 9.94
C ALA A 201 37.80 -3.29 10.53
N ARG A 202 37.38 -3.26 11.80
CA ARG A 202 36.98 -2.01 12.47
C ARG A 202 38.11 -0.99 12.48
N GLN A 203 39.33 -1.39 12.83
CA GLN A 203 40.48 -0.48 12.84
C GLN A 203 40.74 0.13 11.45
N ILE A 204 40.66 -0.67 10.38
CA ILE A 204 40.80 -0.17 9.01
C ILE A 204 39.67 0.82 8.69
N ILE A 205 38.43 0.47 9.00
CA ILE A 205 37.25 1.29 8.70
C ILE A 205 37.29 2.61 9.46
N HIS A 206 37.71 2.62 10.72
CA HIS A 206 37.86 3.85 11.50
C HIS A 206 38.84 4.83 10.84
N ARG A 207 40.02 4.35 10.43
CA ARG A 207 41.00 5.21 9.74
C ARG A 207 40.49 5.69 8.39
N VAL A 208 39.86 4.82 7.61
CA VAL A 208 39.25 5.23 6.33
C VAL A 208 38.10 6.22 6.55
N ALA A 209 37.35 6.10 7.64
CA ALA A 209 36.28 7.05 7.97
C ALA A 209 36.85 8.42 8.35
N GLU A 210 38.01 8.50 9.03
CA GLU A 210 38.73 9.75 9.28
C GLU A 210 39.12 10.43 7.95
N ASP A 211 39.70 9.67 7.01
CA ASP A 211 40.07 10.21 5.69
C ASP A 211 38.85 10.70 4.91
N LEU A 212 37.75 9.92 4.93
CA LEU A 212 36.49 10.32 4.30
C LEU A 212 35.91 11.57 4.95
N SER A 213 36.03 11.70 6.27
CA SER A 213 35.59 12.87 7.01
C SER A 213 36.34 14.13 6.58
N ILE A 214 37.67 14.03 6.44
CA ILE A 214 38.52 15.12 5.95
C ILE A 214 38.17 15.47 4.50
N LEU A 215 38.05 14.46 3.63
CA LEU A 215 37.79 14.64 2.21
C LEU A 215 36.44 15.32 1.94
N HIS A 216 35.39 14.93 2.69
CA HIS A 216 34.04 15.47 2.51
C HIS A 216 33.74 16.68 3.40
N GLY A 217 34.61 17.01 4.36
CA GLY A 217 34.40 18.09 5.32
C GLY A 217 33.21 17.84 6.27
N ILE A 218 32.89 16.56 6.54
CA ILE A 218 31.75 16.15 7.37
C ILE A 218 32.26 15.22 8.47
N PRO A 219 32.17 15.59 9.77
CA PRO A 219 32.51 14.69 10.88
C PRO A 219 31.68 13.40 10.84
N ILE A 220 32.29 12.24 11.08
CA ILE A 220 31.58 10.94 11.13
C ILE A 220 31.58 10.45 12.59
N ALA A 221 30.39 10.25 13.17
CA ALA A 221 30.28 9.72 14.53
C ALA A 221 30.71 8.24 14.60
N GLU A 222 31.33 7.83 15.71
CA GLU A 222 31.70 6.43 15.97
C GLU A 222 30.48 5.49 15.88
N ALA A 223 29.34 5.91 16.45
CA ALA A 223 28.09 5.17 16.33
C ALA A 223 27.63 4.97 14.87
N ALA A 224 27.96 5.89 13.96
CA ALA A 224 27.65 5.75 12.55
C ALA A 224 28.55 4.72 11.85
N ILE A 225 29.83 4.67 12.24
CA ILE A 225 30.79 3.68 11.74
C ILE A 225 30.36 2.27 12.17
N GLU A 226 30.10 2.07 13.46
CA GLU A 226 29.62 0.78 13.99
C GLU A 226 28.28 0.39 13.37
N ARG A 227 27.41 1.37 13.10
CA ARG A 227 26.14 1.11 12.44
C ARG A 227 26.30 0.67 10.98
N ALA A 228 27.19 1.30 10.23
CA ALA A 228 27.51 0.89 8.87
C ALA A 228 28.15 -0.52 8.86
N PHE A 229 28.97 -0.83 9.87
CA PHE A 229 29.57 -2.14 10.05
C PHE A 229 28.50 -3.22 10.30
N ASP A 230 27.61 -3.02 11.28
CA ASP A 230 26.49 -3.94 11.60
C ASP A 230 25.60 -4.19 10.38
N LEU A 231 25.14 -3.13 9.70
CA LEU A 231 24.27 -3.26 8.53
C LEU A 231 24.96 -3.98 7.36
N SER A 232 26.23 -3.64 7.07
CA SER A 232 26.97 -4.31 6.00
C SER A 232 27.27 -5.77 6.34
N GLN A 233 27.58 -6.09 7.59
CA GLN A 233 27.79 -7.46 8.04
C GLN A 233 26.51 -8.29 7.91
N ARG A 234 25.35 -7.70 8.21
CA ARG A 234 24.06 -8.38 8.15
C ARG A 234 23.55 -8.58 6.73
N TYR A 235 23.66 -7.56 5.89
CA TYR A 235 22.96 -7.51 4.61
C TYR A 235 23.87 -7.46 3.38
N SER A 236 25.19 -7.26 3.52
CA SER A 236 26.14 -7.28 2.39
C SER A 236 27.03 -8.53 2.45
N LEU A 237 26.39 -9.70 2.41
CA LEU A 237 27.02 -11.01 2.60
C LEU A 237 27.84 -11.51 1.39
N ASP A 238 27.62 -10.93 0.21
CA ASP A 238 28.36 -11.19 -1.04
C ASP A 238 29.71 -10.44 -1.11
N ARG A 239 29.96 -9.54 -0.16
CA ARG A 239 31.13 -8.66 -0.14
C ARG A 239 31.93 -8.86 1.14
N ALA A 240 33.24 -8.69 1.03
CA ALA A 240 34.14 -8.75 2.16
C ALA A 240 34.33 -7.36 2.83
N GLN A 241 34.67 -7.40 4.11
CA GLN A 241 35.27 -6.28 4.82
C GLN A 241 36.69 -5.99 4.27
N PRO A 242 37.18 -4.75 4.44
CA PRO A 242 36.46 -3.57 4.98
C PRO A 242 35.56 -2.87 3.95
N GLY A 243 35.66 -3.26 2.67
CA GLY A 243 35.07 -2.49 1.57
C GLY A 243 33.55 -2.39 1.62
N LYS A 244 32.83 -3.42 2.08
CA LYS A 244 31.36 -3.33 2.21
C LYS A 244 30.88 -2.26 3.18
N THR A 245 31.61 -2.04 4.28
CA THR A 245 31.27 -0.98 5.24
C THR A 245 31.62 0.39 4.67
N ILE A 246 32.78 0.50 4.02
CA ILE A 246 33.23 1.73 3.37
C ILE A 246 32.25 2.16 2.27
N ASP A 247 31.72 1.21 1.50
CA ASP A 247 30.69 1.48 0.49
C ASP A 247 29.44 2.12 1.13
N VAL A 248 28.95 1.57 2.26
CA VAL A 248 27.80 2.13 2.99
C VAL A 248 28.08 3.54 3.50
N LEU A 249 29.26 3.79 4.06
CA LEU A 249 29.65 5.13 4.52
C LEU A 249 29.73 6.13 3.36
N ARG A 250 30.37 5.76 2.25
CA ARG A 250 30.47 6.60 1.04
C ARG A 250 29.10 6.92 0.45
N ASP A 251 28.22 5.92 0.35
CA ASP A 251 26.87 6.10 -0.15
C ASP A 251 26.01 7.02 0.73
N THR A 252 26.30 7.06 2.04
CA THR A 252 25.67 7.97 3.00
C THR A 252 26.24 9.38 2.88
N LEU A 253 27.56 9.52 2.76
CA LEU A 253 28.22 10.81 2.55
C LEU A 253 27.84 11.46 1.22
N ALA A 254 27.60 10.68 0.17
CA ALA A 254 27.25 11.19 -1.16
C ALA A 254 25.96 12.02 -1.19
N VAL A 255 25.04 11.77 -0.25
CA VAL A 255 23.77 12.52 -0.11
C VAL A 255 23.77 13.46 1.09
N ALA A 256 24.80 13.41 1.93
CA ALA A 256 24.95 14.31 3.05
C ALA A 256 25.27 15.73 2.52
N LYS A 257 24.56 16.74 3.03
CA LYS A 257 24.80 18.13 2.62
C LYS A 257 26.18 18.57 3.09
N THR A 258 26.99 19.11 2.18
CA THR A 258 28.28 19.72 2.50
C THR A 258 28.08 20.82 3.55
N GLY A 259 28.79 20.74 4.68
CA GLY A 259 28.60 21.63 5.84
C GLY A 259 27.57 21.17 6.87
N GLY A 260 27.04 19.94 6.77
CA GLY A 260 26.23 19.31 7.82
C GLY A 260 27.04 19.09 9.12
N ALA A 261 26.36 19.13 10.27
CA ALA A 261 27.00 19.13 11.58
C ALA A 261 27.85 17.88 11.87
N GLN A 262 27.32 16.68 11.61
CA GLN A 262 27.97 15.38 11.80
C GLN A 262 27.10 14.27 11.19
N LEU A 263 27.72 13.24 10.62
CA LEU A 263 27.03 12.03 10.15
C LEU A 263 26.78 11.10 11.36
N ILE A 264 25.51 10.79 11.63
CA ILE A 264 25.09 9.98 12.77
C ILE A 264 24.55 8.60 12.35
N ALA A 265 24.36 7.68 13.31
CA ALA A 265 23.87 6.32 13.05
C ALA A 265 22.49 6.27 12.37
N ASP A 266 21.63 7.26 12.64
CA ASP A 266 20.32 7.37 11.99
C ASP A 266 20.45 7.67 10.50
N ASP A 267 21.40 8.52 10.08
CA ASP A 267 21.64 8.80 8.66
C ASP A 267 22.04 7.55 7.88
N VAL A 268 22.91 6.73 8.47
CA VAL A 268 23.32 5.45 7.87
C VAL A 268 22.12 4.52 7.75
N THR A 269 21.32 4.39 8.82
CA THR A 269 20.12 3.54 8.83
C THR A 269 19.10 3.98 7.79
N ARG A 270 18.81 5.28 7.74
CA ARG A 270 17.89 5.89 6.79
C ARG A 270 18.37 5.68 5.36
N ARG A 271 19.65 5.99 5.07
CA ARG A 271 20.21 5.82 3.73
C ARG A 271 20.17 4.37 3.27
N PHE A 272 20.56 3.46 4.16
CA PHE A 272 20.52 2.03 3.87
C PHE A 272 19.09 1.55 3.59
N GLY A 273 18.10 2.03 4.36
CA GLY A 273 16.68 1.75 4.13
C GLY A 273 16.17 2.28 2.79
N GLU A 274 16.53 3.51 2.40
CA GLU A 274 16.15 4.09 1.11
C GLU A 274 16.71 3.28 -0.08
N GLN A 275 17.96 2.82 -0.01
CA GLN A 275 18.59 2.04 -1.07
C GLN A 275 18.06 0.60 -1.14
N SER A 276 17.94 -0.05 0.03
CA SER A 276 17.51 -1.45 0.13
C SER A 276 16.00 -1.62 -0.05
N GLY A 277 15.21 -0.62 0.34
CA GLY A 277 13.76 -0.68 0.50
C GLY A 277 13.31 -1.25 1.85
N LEU A 278 14.21 -1.83 2.65
CA LEU A 278 13.87 -2.52 3.90
C LEU A 278 13.21 -1.57 4.91
N PRO A 279 12.16 -2.00 5.62
CA PRO A 279 11.51 -1.18 6.62
C PRO A 279 12.46 -0.93 7.79
N ARG A 280 12.37 0.27 8.38
CA ARG A 280 13.20 0.68 9.52
C ARG A 280 13.16 -0.35 10.65
N MET A 281 12.02 -1.00 10.89
CA MET A 281 11.90 -2.05 11.90
C MET A 281 12.86 -3.22 11.73
N LEU A 282 13.21 -3.61 10.50
CA LEU A 282 14.17 -4.69 10.26
C LEU A 282 15.60 -4.20 10.42
N LEU A 283 15.85 -2.93 10.10
CA LEU A 283 17.17 -2.34 10.19
C LEU A 283 17.52 -2.01 11.64
N ASP A 284 16.62 -1.39 12.37
CA ASP A 284 16.82 -0.81 13.71
C ASP A 284 16.20 -1.70 14.79
N ASP A 285 17.05 -2.28 15.64
CA ASP A 285 16.64 -3.21 16.68
C ASP A 285 15.75 -2.55 17.75
N THR A 286 15.88 -1.22 17.93
CA THR A 286 15.11 -0.47 18.94
C THR A 286 13.65 -0.27 18.56
N VAL A 287 13.30 -0.43 17.27
CA VAL A 287 11.92 -0.32 16.79
C VAL A 287 11.19 -1.63 17.08
N PRO A 288 10.07 -1.61 17.84
CA PRO A 288 9.32 -2.82 18.16
C PRO A 288 8.63 -3.42 16.93
N PHE A 289 8.39 -4.72 16.98
CA PHE A 289 7.63 -5.46 15.97
C PHE A 289 6.26 -5.80 16.54
N ASN A 290 5.22 -5.10 16.07
CA ASN A 290 3.85 -5.35 16.49
C ASN A 290 3.17 -6.33 15.50
N GLU A 291 3.10 -7.60 15.87
CA GLU A 291 2.49 -8.65 15.05
C GLU A 291 1.05 -8.32 14.63
N ASP A 292 0.25 -7.73 15.53
CA ASP A 292 -1.16 -7.41 15.24
C ASP A 292 -1.31 -6.34 14.16
N GLU A 293 -0.43 -5.34 14.15
CA GLU A 293 -0.42 -4.31 13.10
C GLU A 293 -0.02 -4.89 11.75
N VAL A 294 0.98 -5.78 11.74
CA VAL A 294 1.41 -6.46 10.51
C VAL A 294 0.31 -7.38 10.00
N LEU A 295 -0.33 -8.16 10.87
CA LEU A 295 -1.48 -8.99 10.52
C LEU A 295 -2.62 -8.16 9.93
N LYS A 296 -2.96 -7.02 10.54
CA LYS A 296 -3.97 -6.09 9.99
C LYS A 296 -3.60 -5.60 8.59
N PHE A 297 -2.33 -5.25 8.36
CA PHE A 297 -1.85 -4.82 7.05
C PHE A 297 -2.05 -5.89 5.97
N PHE A 298 -1.70 -7.15 6.27
CA PHE A 298 -1.83 -8.27 5.33
C PHE A 298 -3.29 -8.71 5.15
N ARG A 299 -4.06 -8.84 6.24
CA ARG A 299 -5.50 -9.24 6.19
C ARG A 299 -6.37 -8.24 5.44
N ALA A 300 -6.04 -6.94 5.49
CA ALA A 300 -6.70 -5.94 4.67
C ALA A 300 -6.46 -6.13 3.15
N ARG A 301 -5.40 -6.86 2.76
CA ARG A 301 -4.98 -7.04 1.37
C ARG A 301 -5.19 -8.45 0.83
N VAL A 302 -5.10 -9.47 1.67
CA VAL A 302 -5.21 -10.88 1.32
C VAL A 302 -6.33 -11.48 2.16
N LEU A 303 -7.48 -11.72 1.52
CA LEU A 303 -8.70 -12.15 2.20
C LEU A 303 -8.79 -13.68 2.30
N ALA A 304 -9.20 -14.16 3.48
CA ALA A 304 -9.46 -15.58 3.79
C ALA A 304 -8.26 -16.53 3.61
N GLN A 305 -7.03 -16.05 3.82
CA GLN A 305 -5.81 -16.85 3.76
C GLN A 305 -4.97 -16.66 5.04
N ASP A 306 -5.61 -16.73 6.21
CA ASP A 306 -5.02 -16.35 7.49
C ASP A 306 -3.79 -17.18 7.85
N GLN A 307 -3.82 -18.49 7.63
CA GLN A 307 -2.67 -19.37 7.89
C GLN A 307 -1.42 -18.97 7.09
N ALA A 308 -1.61 -18.63 5.81
CA ALA A 308 -0.51 -18.20 4.94
C ALA A 308 0.04 -16.83 5.40
N VAL A 309 -0.85 -15.93 5.82
CA VAL A 309 -0.46 -14.62 6.36
C VAL A 309 0.30 -14.77 7.68
N GLU A 310 -0.18 -15.60 8.59
CA GLU A 310 0.46 -15.87 9.89
C GLU A 310 1.86 -16.46 9.72
N ALA A 311 2.05 -17.42 8.79
CA ALA A 311 3.37 -17.98 8.49
C ALA A 311 4.37 -16.91 8.00
N ILE A 312 3.91 -15.95 7.19
CA ILE A 312 4.73 -14.81 6.75
C ILE A 312 5.08 -13.92 7.95
N VAL A 313 4.10 -13.56 8.79
CA VAL A 313 4.34 -12.71 9.97
C VAL A 313 5.31 -13.36 10.95
N GLN A 314 5.17 -14.66 11.20
CA GLN A 314 6.10 -15.42 12.03
C GLN A 314 7.54 -15.37 11.47
N SER A 315 7.71 -15.56 10.15
CA SER A 315 9.02 -15.44 9.52
C SER A 315 9.60 -14.03 9.64
N LEU A 316 8.78 -12.98 9.48
CA LEU A 316 9.21 -11.60 9.70
C LEU A 316 9.62 -11.36 11.16
N SER A 317 8.93 -11.97 12.12
CA SER A 317 9.27 -11.94 13.55
C SER A 317 10.66 -12.57 13.81
N LEU A 318 10.92 -13.73 13.20
CA LEU A 318 12.24 -14.39 13.27
C LEU A 318 13.36 -13.56 12.64
N LEU A 319 13.09 -12.93 11.49
CA LEU A 319 14.03 -12.04 10.80
C LEU A 319 14.33 -10.78 11.62
N LYS A 320 13.31 -10.21 12.27
CA LYS A 320 13.46 -9.09 13.20
C LYS A 320 14.30 -9.48 14.41
N ALA A 321 14.03 -10.64 14.99
CA ALA A 321 14.74 -11.16 16.16
C ALA A 321 16.19 -11.62 15.84
N ARG A 322 16.58 -11.66 14.56
CA ARG A 322 17.92 -12.08 14.10
C ARG A 322 18.27 -13.53 14.48
N VAL A 323 17.29 -14.40 14.59
CA VAL A 323 17.48 -15.82 14.96
C VAL A 323 17.46 -16.77 13.75
N ASN A 324 17.31 -16.23 12.54
CA ASN A 324 17.36 -17.01 11.30
C ASN A 324 18.81 -17.36 10.91
N ASN A 325 18.98 -18.41 10.11
CA ASN A 325 20.29 -18.76 9.56
C ASN A 325 20.70 -17.72 8.50
N PRO A 326 21.81 -16.96 8.69
CA PRO A 326 22.23 -15.92 7.76
C PRO A 326 22.79 -16.46 6.44
N LEU A 327 23.07 -17.76 6.36
CA LEU A 327 23.58 -18.40 5.13
C LEU A 327 22.46 -18.82 4.17
N ARG A 328 21.20 -18.81 4.61
CA ARG A 328 20.04 -19.16 3.79
C ARG A 328 19.29 -17.90 3.33
N PRO A 329 18.41 -18.00 2.32
CA PRO A 329 17.45 -16.95 2.02
C PRO A 329 16.65 -16.53 3.26
N MET A 330 16.15 -15.29 3.28
CA MET A 330 15.38 -14.74 4.42
C MET A 330 14.14 -15.58 4.75
N GLY A 331 13.59 -16.27 3.76
CA GLY A 331 12.57 -17.28 3.94
C GLY A 331 12.30 -17.99 2.62
N VAL A 332 12.03 -19.29 2.68
CA VAL A 332 11.64 -20.13 1.55
C VAL A 332 10.27 -20.72 1.84
N PHE A 333 9.26 -20.28 1.09
CA PHE A 333 7.86 -20.65 1.30
C PHE A 333 7.31 -21.48 0.16
N LEU A 334 6.56 -22.53 0.47
CA LEU A 334 5.79 -23.29 -0.52
C LEU A 334 4.31 -22.96 -0.40
N PHE A 335 3.76 -22.25 -1.38
CA PHE A 335 2.35 -21.89 -1.45
C PHE A 335 1.58 -22.93 -2.27
N LEU A 336 0.78 -23.75 -1.59
CA LEU A 336 -0.08 -24.76 -2.18
C LEU A 336 -1.51 -24.25 -2.34
N GLY A 337 -2.23 -24.70 -3.37
CA GLY A 337 -3.65 -24.42 -3.52
C GLY A 337 -4.06 -24.15 -4.96
N PRO A 338 -5.34 -23.88 -5.25
CA PRO A 338 -5.80 -23.67 -6.61
C PRO A 338 -5.32 -22.34 -7.23
N THR A 339 -5.49 -22.19 -8.54
CA THR A 339 -5.19 -20.92 -9.21
C THR A 339 -6.18 -19.83 -8.76
N GLY A 340 -5.69 -18.59 -8.62
CA GLY A 340 -6.54 -17.42 -8.38
C GLY A 340 -7.05 -17.22 -6.95
N VAL A 341 -6.50 -17.94 -5.96
CA VAL A 341 -6.90 -17.81 -4.53
C VAL A 341 -6.14 -16.76 -3.73
N GLY A 342 -5.02 -16.24 -4.25
CA GLY A 342 -4.25 -15.17 -3.57
C GLY A 342 -2.75 -15.42 -3.42
N LYS A 343 -2.21 -16.57 -3.86
CA LYS A 343 -0.77 -16.91 -3.77
C LYS A 343 0.16 -15.77 -4.23
N THR A 344 -0.07 -15.27 -5.45
CA THR A 344 0.73 -14.15 -6.01
C THR A 344 0.41 -12.81 -5.36
N GLU A 345 -0.79 -12.62 -4.81
CA GLU A 345 -1.15 -11.37 -4.14
C GLU A 345 -0.50 -11.26 -2.76
N LEU A 346 -0.37 -12.37 -2.03
CA LEU A 346 0.42 -12.40 -0.80
C LEU A 346 1.89 -12.09 -1.08
N ALA A 347 2.47 -12.67 -2.14
CA ALA A 347 3.83 -12.35 -2.56
C ALA A 347 4.03 -10.85 -2.90
N ARG A 348 3.07 -10.25 -3.62
CA ARG A 348 3.10 -8.81 -3.93
C ARG A 348 2.92 -7.93 -2.70
N THR A 349 2.03 -8.34 -1.80
CA THR A 349 1.79 -7.62 -0.54
C THR A 349 3.02 -7.68 0.37
N LEU A 350 3.72 -8.81 0.38
CA LEU A 350 5.00 -8.95 1.10
C LEU A 350 6.08 -8.03 0.52
N ALA A 351 6.18 -7.94 -0.82
CA ALA A 351 7.08 -6.99 -1.47
C ALA A 351 6.72 -5.52 -1.17
N GLU A 352 5.42 -5.19 -1.11
CA GLU A 352 4.94 -3.87 -0.69
C GLU A 352 5.35 -3.58 0.76
N TYR A 353 5.13 -4.53 1.68
CA TYR A 353 5.46 -4.35 3.09
C TYR A 353 6.97 -4.19 3.34
N LEU A 354 7.77 -5.06 2.72
CA LEU A 354 9.21 -5.10 2.95
C LEU A 354 10.01 -4.08 2.15
N TYR A 355 9.52 -3.66 0.99
CA TYR A 355 10.31 -2.83 0.09
C TYR A 355 9.62 -1.53 -0.30
N SER A 356 8.45 -1.25 0.29
CA SER A 356 7.56 -0.14 -0.09
C SER A 356 7.24 -0.10 -1.59
N ASN A 357 7.39 -1.24 -2.29
CA ASN A 357 7.34 -1.32 -3.73
C ASN A 357 6.91 -2.73 -4.19
N ARG A 358 5.71 -2.82 -4.80
CA ARG A 358 5.15 -4.08 -5.33
C ARG A 358 5.96 -4.67 -6.49
N ASP A 359 6.75 -3.86 -7.19
CA ASP A 359 7.57 -4.27 -8.35
C ASP A 359 8.95 -4.83 -7.96
N ARG A 360 9.25 -4.88 -6.65
CA ARG A 360 10.37 -5.63 -6.08
C ARG A 360 10.12 -7.16 -6.07
N ILE A 361 9.20 -7.61 -6.90
CA ILE A 361 8.92 -9.01 -7.19
C ILE A 361 9.69 -9.43 -8.46
N VAL A 362 10.41 -10.54 -8.38
CA VAL A 362 11.04 -11.18 -9.54
C VAL A 362 10.33 -12.50 -9.75
N ARG A 363 9.57 -12.63 -10.84
CA ARG A 363 8.73 -13.80 -11.10
C ARG A 363 9.23 -14.61 -12.28
N PHE A 364 9.23 -15.92 -12.12
CA PHE A 364 9.50 -16.91 -13.16
C PHE A 364 8.36 -17.92 -13.20
N ASN A 365 7.90 -18.26 -14.40
CA ASN A 365 6.98 -19.36 -14.63
C ASN A 365 7.81 -20.63 -14.88
N MET A 366 7.75 -21.59 -13.97
CA MET A 366 8.53 -22.83 -14.06
C MET A 366 8.03 -23.77 -15.16
N GLY A 367 6.78 -23.59 -15.62
CA GLY A 367 6.28 -24.27 -16.81
C GLY A 367 7.02 -23.90 -18.09
N ASP A 368 7.67 -22.73 -18.14
CA ASP A 368 8.49 -22.32 -19.28
C ASP A 368 9.84 -23.05 -19.31
N TYR A 369 10.21 -23.77 -18.24
CA TYR A 369 11.50 -24.47 -18.08
C TYR A 369 11.32 -26.00 -17.86
N ALA A 370 10.36 -26.59 -18.57
CA ALA A 370 10.05 -28.02 -18.47
C ALA A 370 11.09 -28.93 -19.13
N HIS A 371 11.90 -28.40 -20.07
CA HIS A 371 12.84 -29.19 -20.85
C HIS A 371 14.30 -29.04 -20.38
N PRO A 372 15.15 -30.07 -20.57
CA PRO A 372 16.52 -30.07 -20.04
C PRO A 372 17.37 -28.88 -20.48
N HIS A 373 17.31 -28.47 -21.75
CA HIS A 373 18.17 -27.42 -22.30
C HIS A 373 17.90 -26.02 -21.72
N GLN A 374 16.69 -25.80 -21.17
CA GLN A 374 16.27 -24.47 -20.69
C GLN A 374 16.92 -24.08 -19.36
N HIS A 375 17.65 -24.99 -18.71
CA HIS A 375 18.44 -24.67 -17.52
C HIS A 375 19.54 -23.64 -17.82
N THR A 376 20.13 -23.65 -19.02
CA THR A 376 21.15 -22.68 -19.43
C THR A 376 20.53 -21.31 -19.73
N GLU A 377 19.26 -21.26 -20.15
CA GLU A 377 18.55 -19.99 -20.27
C GLU A 377 18.29 -19.36 -18.91
N LEU A 378 17.90 -20.16 -17.90
CA LEU A 378 17.60 -19.67 -16.56
C LEU A 378 18.86 -19.28 -15.78
N PHE A 379 19.84 -20.18 -15.68
CA PHE A 379 21.04 -20.03 -14.86
C PHE A 379 22.26 -19.52 -15.64
N GLY A 380 22.18 -19.46 -16.97
CA GLY A 380 23.23 -18.96 -17.84
C GLY A 380 23.97 -20.08 -18.58
N ASN A 381 24.36 -19.78 -19.82
CA ASN A 381 25.19 -20.67 -20.64
C ASN A 381 26.64 -20.19 -20.62
N PRO A 382 27.59 -20.88 -19.98
CA PRO A 382 29.00 -20.47 -19.95
C PRO A 382 29.64 -20.27 -21.32
N TYR A 383 29.14 -20.97 -22.33
CA TYR A 383 29.67 -20.97 -23.69
C TYR A 383 29.03 -19.90 -24.59
N ALA A 384 28.02 -19.17 -24.11
CA ALA A 384 27.38 -18.14 -24.93
C ALA A 384 28.29 -16.93 -25.19
N THR A 385 28.22 -16.39 -26.41
CA THR A 385 29.02 -15.23 -26.81
C THR A 385 28.62 -13.96 -26.05
N ASP A 386 27.32 -13.70 -25.92
CA ASP A 386 26.81 -12.53 -25.19
C ASP A 386 26.85 -12.75 -23.67
N ALA A 387 27.39 -11.77 -22.94
CA ALA A 387 27.39 -11.77 -21.48
C ALA A 387 25.98 -11.88 -20.90
N ILE A 388 24.96 -11.34 -21.57
CA ILE A 388 23.56 -11.45 -21.15
C ILE A 388 23.13 -12.93 -21.10
N TYR A 389 23.46 -13.72 -22.11
CA TYR A 389 23.14 -15.16 -22.13
C TYR A 389 24.02 -15.96 -21.17
N ARG A 390 25.28 -15.57 -20.97
CA ARG A 390 26.16 -16.18 -19.95
C ARG A 390 25.61 -16.00 -18.53
N ARG A 391 25.00 -14.86 -18.24
CA ARG A 391 24.40 -14.58 -16.93
C ARG A 391 23.11 -15.36 -16.67
N GLY A 392 22.35 -15.67 -17.71
CA GLY A 392 21.04 -16.29 -17.59
C GLY A 392 19.96 -15.33 -17.10
N GLN A 393 18.70 -15.72 -17.32
CA GLN A 393 17.54 -14.89 -17.01
C GLN A 393 17.39 -14.62 -15.51
N LEU A 394 17.74 -15.58 -14.64
CA LEU A 394 17.66 -15.41 -13.18
C LEU A 394 18.53 -14.24 -12.72
N THR A 395 19.83 -14.29 -13.04
CA THR A 395 20.77 -13.23 -12.71
C THR A 395 20.36 -11.90 -13.32
N ASN A 396 20.00 -11.88 -14.60
CA ASN A 396 19.69 -10.64 -15.30
C ASN A 396 18.46 -9.93 -14.71
N ARG A 397 17.43 -10.67 -14.29
CA ARG A 397 16.25 -10.06 -13.65
C ARG A 397 16.48 -9.64 -12.20
N LEU A 398 17.45 -10.26 -11.52
CA LEU A 398 17.89 -9.91 -10.16
C LEU A 398 18.92 -8.79 -10.14
N ALA A 399 19.50 -8.43 -11.28
CA ALA A 399 20.50 -7.37 -11.37
C ALA A 399 19.95 -6.05 -10.78
N GLY A 400 20.67 -5.49 -9.80
CA GLY A 400 20.26 -4.28 -9.07
C GLY A 400 19.13 -4.49 -8.04
N LYS A 401 18.67 -5.73 -7.82
CA LYS A 401 17.59 -6.09 -6.89
C LYS A 401 18.07 -7.05 -5.80
N ILE A 402 19.04 -6.61 -5.00
CA ILE A 402 19.62 -7.41 -3.88
C ILE A 402 18.55 -7.81 -2.86
N PHE A 403 17.56 -6.94 -2.66
CA PHE A 403 16.39 -7.18 -1.83
C PHE A 403 15.15 -7.32 -2.72
N SER A 404 14.59 -8.52 -2.77
CA SER A 404 13.43 -8.82 -3.61
C SER A 404 12.63 -10.01 -3.08
N VAL A 405 11.42 -10.17 -3.61
CA VAL A 405 10.65 -11.41 -3.47
C VAL A 405 10.78 -12.19 -4.78
N LEU A 406 11.46 -13.35 -4.74
CA LEU A 406 11.59 -14.25 -5.88
C LEU A 406 10.40 -15.22 -5.89
N VAL A 407 9.57 -15.16 -6.93
CA VAL A 407 8.41 -16.05 -7.12
C VAL A 407 8.69 -17.07 -8.22
N LEU A 408 8.68 -18.35 -7.84
CA LEU A 408 8.81 -19.49 -8.73
C LEU A 408 7.42 -20.13 -8.89
N ASP A 409 6.72 -19.75 -9.95
CA ASP A 409 5.33 -20.17 -10.19
C ASP A 409 5.25 -21.54 -10.88
N GLU A 410 4.23 -22.33 -10.54
CA GLU A 410 4.04 -23.71 -11.00
C GLU A 410 5.30 -24.59 -10.89
N PHE A 411 5.98 -24.55 -9.74
CA PHE A 411 7.29 -25.19 -9.55
C PHE A 411 7.31 -26.69 -9.89
N GLU A 412 6.20 -27.40 -9.69
CA GLU A 412 5.98 -28.80 -10.10
C GLU A 412 6.28 -29.09 -11.58
N LYS A 413 6.26 -28.07 -12.44
CA LYS A 413 6.46 -28.22 -13.89
C LYS A 413 7.92 -28.08 -14.35
N ALA A 414 8.83 -27.62 -13.49
CA ALA A 414 10.23 -27.46 -13.85
C ALA A 414 10.92 -28.81 -14.10
N HIS A 415 11.95 -28.80 -14.94
CA HIS A 415 12.80 -29.96 -15.15
C HIS A 415 13.60 -30.34 -13.88
N PRO A 416 13.83 -31.64 -13.57
CA PRO A 416 14.59 -32.08 -12.39
C PRO A 416 16.00 -31.48 -12.20
N PHE A 417 16.73 -31.16 -13.28
CA PHE A 417 18.02 -30.45 -13.16
C PHE A 417 17.88 -29.05 -12.56
N ILE A 418 16.76 -28.38 -12.82
CA ILE A 418 16.47 -27.05 -12.26
C ILE A 418 16.13 -27.17 -10.77
N TYR A 419 15.41 -28.23 -10.39
CA TYR A 419 15.17 -28.57 -8.97
C TYR A 419 16.46 -28.64 -8.17
N GLN A 420 17.45 -29.41 -8.64
CA GLN A 420 18.72 -29.58 -7.93
C GLN A 420 19.48 -28.26 -7.73
N ARG A 421 19.47 -27.40 -8.75
CA ARG A 421 20.07 -26.06 -8.65
C ARG A 421 19.36 -25.17 -7.63
N PHE A 422 18.03 -25.24 -7.56
CA PHE A 422 17.26 -24.48 -6.57
C PHE A 422 17.42 -25.04 -5.15
N LEU A 423 17.55 -26.35 -4.97
CA LEU A 423 17.86 -26.96 -3.67
C LEU A 423 19.16 -26.42 -3.09
N GLN A 424 20.23 -26.42 -3.90
CA GLN A 424 21.50 -25.82 -3.50
C GLN A 424 21.33 -24.35 -3.11
N LEU A 425 20.53 -23.60 -3.89
CA LEU A 425 20.26 -22.20 -3.61
C LEU A 425 19.49 -21.99 -2.30
N PHE A 426 18.54 -22.87 -1.94
CA PHE A 426 17.77 -22.76 -0.69
C PHE A 426 18.62 -23.04 0.56
N ASP A 427 19.73 -23.76 0.38
CA ASP A 427 20.67 -24.11 1.44
C ASP A 427 21.78 -23.10 1.63
N GLU A 428 22.40 -22.70 0.52
CA GLU A 428 23.60 -21.87 0.55
C GLU A 428 23.27 -20.39 0.34
N GLY A 429 22.04 -20.08 -0.10
CA GLY A 429 21.57 -18.74 -0.45
C GLY A 429 22.33 -18.14 -1.64
N ILE A 430 23.17 -18.92 -2.31
CA ILE A 430 24.06 -18.49 -3.37
C ILE A 430 23.97 -19.44 -4.55
N LEU A 431 24.07 -18.91 -5.77
CA LEU A 431 24.22 -19.67 -6.99
C LEU A 431 25.30 -19.03 -7.87
N ILE A 432 25.95 -19.84 -8.71
CA ILE A 432 26.95 -19.36 -9.65
C ILE A 432 26.41 -19.53 -11.06
N ASN A 433 26.36 -18.41 -11.79
CA ASN A 433 25.81 -18.37 -13.14
C ASN A 433 26.85 -18.80 -14.19
N GLY A 434 26.43 -18.86 -15.46
CA GLY A 434 27.34 -19.20 -16.56
C GLY A 434 28.48 -18.21 -16.80
N ASN A 435 28.36 -16.97 -16.30
CA ASN A 435 29.42 -15.96 -16.34
C ASN A 435 30.38 -16.05 -15.14
N ASP A 436 30.30 -17.12 -14.33
CA ASP A 436 31.01 -17.32 -13.06
C ASP A 436 30.78 -16.19 -12.03
N GLU A 437 29.67 -15.47 -12.17
CA GLU A 437 29.26 -14.49 -11.17
C GLU A 437 28.50 -15.19 -10.05
N THR A 438 28.83 -14.80 -8.82
CA THR A 438 28.13 -15.23 -7.63
C THR A 438 26.83 -14.44 -7.50
N VAL A 439 25.70 -15.12 -7.61
CA VAL A 439 24.35 -14.59 -7.39
C VAL A 439 23.97 -14.86 -5.95
N ASN A 440 23.80 -13.81 -5.14
CA ASN A 440 23.42 -13.92 -3.73
C ASN A 440 21.94 -13.61 -3.53
N LEU A 441 21.21 -14.55 -2.94
CA LEU A 441 19.79 -14.47 -2.60
C LEU A 441 19.51 -14.63 -1.10
N ARG A 442 20.55 -14.54 -0.24
CA ARG A 442 20.41 -14.57 1.23
C ARG A 442 19.51 -13.45 1.75
N ASN A 443 19.45 -12.32 1.05
CA ASN A 443 18.57 -11.19 1.37
C ASN A 443 17.23 -11.18 0.61
N SER A 444 16.88 -12.30 -0.03
CA SER A 444 15.62 -12.42 -0.75
C SER A 444 14.69 -13.39 -0.01
N ILE A 445 13.39 -13.14 -0.14
CA ILE A 445 12.37 -14.12 0.19
C ILE A 445 12.02 -14.89 -1.07
N ILE A 446 12.03 -16.22 -0.99
CA ILE A 446 11.70 -17.11 -2.09
C ILE A 446 10.33 -17.72 -1.83
N ILE A 447 9.44 -17.58 -2.81
CA ILE A 447 8.09 -18.14 -2.77
C ILE A 447 7.96 -19.08 -3.96
N LEU A 448 7.80 -20.36 -3.67
CA LEU A 448 7.39 -21.36 -4.64
C LEU A 448 5.88 -21.43 -4.61
N THR A 449 5.23 -21.44 -5.77
CA THR A 449 3.79 -21.71 -5.81
C THR A 449 3.52 -22.97 -6.59
N SER A 450 2.63 -23.81 -6.08
CA SER A 450 2.22 -25.04 -6.73
C SER A 450 0.70 -25.14 -6.79
N ASN A 451 0.19 -25.78 -7.84
CA ASN A 451 -1.21 -26.19 -7.91
C ASN A 451 -1.40 -27.66 -7.48
N PHE A 452 -0.35 -28.30 -6.98
CA PHE A 452 -0.41 -29.65 -6.44
C PHE A 452 -1.38 -29.72 -5.24
N GLY A 453 -2.13 -30.81 -5.13
CA GLY A 453 -3.20 -30.97 -4.12
C GLY A 453 -4.45 -30.11 -4.33
N ALA A 454 -4.51 -29.25 -5.36
CA ALA A 454 -5.67 -28.37 -5.59
C ALA A 454 -6.97 -29.12 -5.88
N GLN A 455 -6.90 -30.32 -6.47
CA GLN A 455 -8.09 -31.14 -6.74
C GLN A 455 -8.74 -31.66 -5.45
N LEU A 456 -7.94 -32.02 -4.45
CA LEU A 456 -8.43 -32.43 -3.14
C LEU A 456 -9.15 -31.28 -2.42
N MET A 457 -8.64 -30.06 -2.58
CA MET A 457 -9.25 -28.86 -2.01
C MET A 457 -10.55 -28.46 -2.69
N GLN A 458 -10.76 -28.85 -3.95
CA GLN A 458 -11.97 -28.53 -4.72
C GLN A 458 -13.09 -29.58 -4.58
N GLN A 459 -12.81 -30.78 -4.07
CA GLN A 459 -13.82 -31.84 -3.96
C GLN A 459 -14.72 -31.65 -2.74
N GLU A 460 -15.85 -30.97 -2.92
CA GLU A 460 -17.05 -31.26 -2.14
C GLU A 460 -17.74 -32.48 -2.75
N LYS A 461 -17.61 -33.66 -2.12
CA LYS A 461 -18.42 -34.82 -2.54
C LYS A 461 -19.89 -34.53 -2.20
N LEU A 462 -20.70 -34.23 -3.21
CA LEU A 462 -22.16 -34.41 -3.13
C LEU A 462 -22.45 -35.91 -2.94
N GLY A 463 -22.68 -36.34 -1.71
CA GLY A 463 -23.06 -37.70 -1.37
C GLY A 463 -23.15 -37.90 0.14
N PHE A 464 -24.07 -38.76 0.58
CA PHE A 464 -24.47 -39.07 1.97
C PHE A 464 -23.37 -39.67 2.88
N LYS A 465 -22.15 -39.13 2.87
CA LYS A 465 -21.11 -39.39 3.89
C LYS A 465 -20.85 -38.11 4.66
N GLN A 466 -20.70 -38.21 5.99
CA GLN A 466 -20.27 -37.11 6.85
C GLN A 466 -19.12 -36.35 6.18
N GLY A 467 -19.27 -35.03 6.06
CA GLY A 467 -18.28 -34.17 5.42
C GLY A 467 -16.94 -34.30 6.12
N GLU A 468 -15.89 -34.56 5.34
CA GLU A 468 -14.52 -34.56 5.83
C GLU A 468 -14.16 -33.17 6.37
N THR A 469 -13.66 -33.12 7.61
CA THR A 469 -13.21 -31.89 8.27
C THR A 469 -12.07 -31.23 7.51
N MET A 470 -12.00 -29.89 7.57
CA MET A 470 -10.96 -29.10 6.88
C MET A 470 -9.54 -29.56 7.24
N GLU A 471 -9.28 -29.82 8.52
CA GLU A 471 -8.00 -30.34 9.01
C GLU A 471 -7.61 -31.69 8.39
N ALA A 472 -8.58 -32.56 8.12
CA ALA A 472 -8.31 -33.87 7.50
C ALA A 472 -7.94 -33.71 6.03
N ARG A 473 -8.55 -32.73 5.33
CA ARG A 473 -8.18 -32.38 3.95
C ARG A 473 -6.78 -31.79 3.88
N GLU A 474 -6.43 -30.90 4.79
CA GLU A 474 -5.09 -30.31 4.87
C GLU A 474 -4.02 -31.36 5.09
N LYS A 475 -4.23 -32.28 6.05
CA LYS A 475 -3.32 -33.41 6.29
C LYS A 475 -3.12 -34.28 5.04
N ARG A 476 -4.19 -34.53 4.27
CA ARG A 476 -4.08 -35.29 3.02
C ARG A 476 -3.29 -34.52 1.96
N VAL A 477 -3.54 -33.22 1.81
CA VAL A 477 -2.78 -32.38 0.87
C VAL A 477 -1.30 -32.34 1.23
N LEU A 478 -0.96 -32.22 2.53
CA LEU A 478 0.42 -32.27 3.00
C LEU A 478 1.06 -33.63 2.70
N SER A 479 0.39 -34.74 3.03
CA SER A 479 0.88 -36.09 2.75
C SER A 479 1.15 -36.31 1.26
N GLU A 480 0.22 -35.94 0.38
CA GLU A 480 0.45 -36.08 -1.07
C GLU A 480 1.59 -35.17 -1.56
N THR A 481 1.74 -33.98 -0.96
CA THR A 481 2.83 -33.06 -1.29
C THR A 481 4.18 -33.64 -0.88
N GLU A 482 4.28 -34.26 0.30
CA GLU A 482 5.47 -34.96 0.78
C GLU A 482 5.82 -36.22 -0.05
N ASP A 483 4.82 -36.87 -0.65
CA ASP A 483 5.05 -37.98 -1.57
C ASP A 483 5.58 -37.51 -2.94
N TYR A 484 5.14 -36.34 -3.40
CA TYR A 484 5.53 -35.78 -4.70
C TYR A 484 6.88 -35.06 -4.64
N PHE A 485 7.05 -34.16 -3.68
CA PHE A 485 8.33 -33.47 -3.46
C PHE A 485 9.20 -34.35 -2.57
N THR A 486 10.47 -34.53 -2.94
CA THR A 486 11.38 -35.37 -2.15
C THR A 486 11.48 -34.86 -0.70
N PRO A 487 11.70 -35.74 0.29
CA PRO A 487 11.91 -35.32 1.68
C PRO A 487 13.05 -34.29 1.82
N GLU A 488 14.08 -34.42 0.99
CA GLU A 488 15.18 -33.46 0.89
C GLU A 488 14.70 -32.06 0.54
N PHE A 489 13.78 -31.93 -0.42
CA PHE A 489 13.19 -30.65 -0.80
C PHE A 489 12.33 -30.06 0.32
N MET A 490 11.46 -30.87 0.91
CA MET A 490 10.55 -30.41 1.97
C MET A 490 11.32 -29.87 3.18
N ASN A 491 12.45 -30.49 3.53
CA ASN A 491 13.32 -30.03 4.62
C ASN A 491 14.00 -28.67 4.35
N ARG A 492 13.99 -28.16 3.11
CA ARG A 492 14.56 -26.84 2.75
C ARG A 492 13.51 -25.74 2.67
N ILE A 493 12.24 -26.08 2.84
CA ILE A 493 11.13 -25.14 2.91
C ILE A 493 10.93 -24.74 4.37
N ASP A 494 10.90 -23.44 4.65
CA ASP A 494 10.74 -22.93 6.01
C ASP A 494 9.28 -22.98 6.46
N ALA A 495 8.33 -22.78 5.54
CA ALA A 495 6.91 -23.00 5.79
C ALA A 495 6.13 -23.40 4.52
N VAL A 496 5.23 -24.37 4.69
CA VAL A 496 4.26 -24.78 3.67
C VAL A 496 2.93 -24.10 3.98
N CYS A 497 2.51 -23.19 3.10
CA CYS A 497 1.29 -22.42 3.27
C CYS A 497 0.20 -22.97 2.35
N ILE A 498 -0.89 -23.43 2.94
CA ILE A 498 -2.04 -23.96 2.21
C ILE A 498 -3.03 -22.82 1.95
N PHE A 499 -3.40 -22.63 0.68
CA PHE A 499 -4.39 -21.64 0.28
C PHE A 499 -5.73 -22.29 -0.03
N HIS A 500 -6.77 -21.79 0.60
CA HIS A 500 -8.11 -22.34 0.52
C HIS A 500 -8.92 -21.73 -0.63
N PRO A 501 -9.83 -22.48 -1.26
CA PRO A 501 -10.77 -21.94 -2.23
C PRO A 501 -11.59 -20.78 -1.64
N LEU A 502 -11.78 -19.73 -2.45
CA LEU A 502 -12.49 -18.53 -2.01
C LEU A 502 -14.00 -18.76 -1.99
N SER A 503 -14.65 -18.43 -0.88
CA SER A 503 -16.11 -18.45 -0.79
C SER A 503 -16.74 -17.35 -1.66
N ARG A 504 -18.04 -17.49 -1.99
CA ARG A 504 -18.77 -16.44 -2.72
C ARG A 504 -18.78 -15.10 -1.99
N ALA A 505 -18.90 -15.11 -0.67
CA ALA A 505 -18.86 -13.89 0.16
C ALA A 505 -17.50 -13.20 0.04
N VAL A 506 -16.41 -13.95 0.22
CA VAL A 506 -15.04 -13.41 0.08
C VAL A 506 -14.79 -12.88 -1.34
N MET A 507 -15.31 -13.57 -2.36
CA MET A 507 -15.23 -13.11 -3.75
C MET A 507 -15.97 -11.78 -3.98
N ALA A 508 -17.09 -11.55 -3.29
CA ALA A 508 -17.80 -10.27 -3.34
C ALA A 508 -16.99 -9.14 -2.68
N ASP A 509 -16.33 -9.41 -1.56
CA ASP A 509 -15.45 -8.43 -0.91
C ASP A 509 -14.24 -8.09 -1.78
N ILE A 510 -13.64 -9.09 -2.44
CA ILE A 510 -12.58 -8.87 -3.44
C ILE A 510 -13.11 -8.00 -4.60
N ALA A 511 -14.32 -8.28 -5.10
CA ALA A 511 -14.93 -7.52 -6.18
C ALA A 511 -15.14 -6.06 -5.80
N ARG A 512 -15.74 -5.80 -4.63
CA ARG A 512 -15.96 -4.46 -4.08
C ARG A 512 -14.66 -3.66 -3.99
N ARG A 513 -13.59 -4.28 -3.50
CA ARG A 513 -12.28 -3.65 -3.40
C ARG A 513 -11.70 -3.29 -4.78
N GLU A 514 -11.66 -4.24 -5.71
CA GLU A 514 -11.13 -4.01 -7.06
C GLU A 514 -11.93 -2.95 -7.82
N ILE A 515 -13.25 -2.90 -7.61
CA ILE A 515 -14.12 -1.85 -8.10
C ILE A 515 -13.76 -0.51 -7.46
N GLY A 516 -13.60 -0.45 -6.14
CA GLY A 516 -13.19 0.77 -5.44
C GLY A 516 -11.87 1.35 -5.96
N ASP A 517 -10.89 0.49 -6.27
CA ASP A 517 -9.63 0.93 -6.87
C ASP A 517 -9.78 1.36 -8.33
N LEU A 518 -10.69 0.75 -9.09
CA LEU A 518 -11.07 1.23 -10.41
C LEU A 518 -11.67 2.64 -10.37
N LEU A 519 -12.51 2.94 -9.37
CA LEU A 519 -13.16 4.25 -9.24
C LEU A 519 -12.18 5.38 -8.94
N LYS A 520 -10.99 5.07 -8.39
CA LYS A 520 -9.92 6.04 -8.11
C LYS A 520 -9.05 6.38 -9.33
N ARG A 521 -9.26 5.71 -10.48
CA ARG A 521 -8.42 5.91 -11.68
C ARG A 521 -8.59 7.31 -12.27
N ASP A 522 -7.50 7.81 -12.82
CA ASP A 522 -7.36 9.17 -13.35
C ASP A 522 -8.45 9.58 -14.36
N GLY A 523 -8.98 8.61 -15.13
CA GLY A 523 -10.06 8.86 -16.10
C GLY A 523 -11.39 9.30 -15.48
N LEU A 524 -11.65 8.96 -14.21
CA LEU A 524 -12.83 9.37 -13.44
C LEU A 524 -12.52 10.56 -12.53
N THR A 525 -11.45 10.47 -11.75
CA THR A 525 -11.09 11.47 -10.74
C THR A 525 -10.68 12.81 -11.33
N ARG A 526 -9.85 12.82 -12.39
CA ARG A 526 -9.44 14.09 -13.07
C ARG A 526 -10.61 14.82 -13.73
N ARG A 527 -11.66 14.08 -14.10
CA ARG A 527 -12.85 14.64 -14.76
C ARG A 527 -14.00 14.90 -13.78
N ASN A 528 -13.78 14.68 -12.48
CA ASN A 528 -14.78 14.82 -11.41
C ASN A 528 -16.06 14.01 -11.65
N PHE A 529 -15.95 12.80 -12.23
CA PHE A 529 -17.11 11.92 -12.36
C PHE A 529 -17.34 11.12 -11.07
N GLU A 530 -18.56 11.16 -10.55
CA GLU A 530 -19.00 10.24 -9.51
C GLU A 530 -19.50 8.95 -10.15
N ALA A 531 -18.85 7.83 -9.87
CA ALA A 531 -19.27 6.54 -10.39
C ALA A 531 -20.01 5.75 -9.30
N GLU A 532 -21.27 5.42 -9.58
CA GLU A 532 -22.13 4.66 -8.68
C GLU A 532 -22.40 3.29 -9.31
N ILE A 533 -22.12 2.21 -8.59
CA ILE A 533 -22.29 0.84 -9.06
C ILE A 533 -23.25 0.16 -8.09
N ALA A 534 -24.42 -0.22 -8.60
CA ALA A 534 -25.45 -0.87 -7.78
C ALA A 534 -24.99 -2.26 -7.31
N ASP A 535 -25.41 -2.70 -6.12
CA ASP A 535 -24.99 -3.98 -5.53
C ASP A 535 -25.35 -5.17 -6.43
N GLU A 536 -26.47 -5.12 -7.17
CA GLU A 536 -26.86 -6.22 -8.07
C GLU A 536 -25.89 -6.36 -9.25
N VAL A 537 -25.20 -5.28 -9.63
CA VAL A 537 -24.12 -5.33 -10.63
C VAL A 537 -22.91 -6.05 -10.05
N ILE A 538 -22.58 -5.82 -8.77
CA ILE A 538 -21.50 -6.50 -8.08
C ILE A 538 -21.82 -8.00 -7.94
N GLU A 539 -23.02 -8.34 -7.50
CA GLU A 539 -23.50 -9.72 -7.41
C GLU A 539 -23.47 -10.42 -8.77
N GLN A 540 -23.90 -9.75 -9.83
CA GLN A 540 -23.86 -10.31 -11.18
C GLN A 540 -22.42 -10.50 -11.67
N VAL A 541 -21.51 -9.58 -11.37
CA VAL A 541 -20.08 -9.71 -11.69
C VAL A 541 -19.45 -10.87 -10.92
N VAL A 542 -19.81 -11.07 -9.65
CA VAL A 542 -19.38 -12.22 -8.86
C VAL A 542 -19.99 -13.50 -9.42
N ALA A 543 -21.28 -13.53 -9.75
CA ALA A 543 -21.94 -14.71 -10.31
C ALA A 543 -21.34 -15.15 -11.65
N LEU A 544 -21.01 -14.19 -12.53
CA LEU A 544 -20.37 -14.44 -13.83
C LEU A 544 -18.85 -14.68 -13.72
N GLY A 545 -18.21 -14.17 -12.66
CA GLY A 545 -16.77 -14.24 -12.42
C GLY A 545 -16.35 -15.36 -11.48
N TYR A 546 -17.30 -15.95 -10.74
CA TYR A 546 -17.04 -17.02 -9.78
C TYR A 546 -16.77 -18.33 -10.49
N SER A 547 -15.60 -18.89 -10.20
CA SER A 547 -15.29 -20.27 -10.55
C SER A 547 -14.56 -20.92 -9.38
N ALA A 548 -15.16 -21.96 -8.80
CA ALA A 548 -14.52 -22.77 -7.77
C ALA A 548 -13.17 -23.35 -8.24
N ARG A 549 -13.00 -23.56 -9.56
CA ARG A 549 -11.77 -24.10 -10.15
C ARG A 549 -10.66 -23.06 -10.33
N TYR A 550 -11.02 -21.81 -10.63
CA TYR A 550 -10.07 -20.79 -11.09
C TYR A 550 -9.99 -19.53 -10.19
N GLY A 551 -10.73 -19.52 -9.08
CA GLY A 551 -10.70 -18.45 -8.07
C GLY A 551 -11.06 -17.07 -8.62
N ALA A 552 -10.43 -16.03 -8.07
CA ALA A 552 -10.65 -14.63 -8.44
C ALA A 552 -10.03 -14.22 -9.79
N ARG A 553 -9.34 -15.12 -10.51
CA ARG A 553 -8.64 -14.78 -11.76
C ARG A 553 -9.58 -14.28 -12.85
N TYR A 554 -10.79 -14.83 -12.91
CA TYR A 554 -11.82 -14.40 -13.86
C TYR A 554 -12.54 -13.14 -13.42
N LEU A 555 -12.50 -12.81 -12.13
CA LEU A 555 -13.20 -11.66 -11.56
C LEU A 555 -12.70 -10.34 -12.17
N LYS A 556 -11.37 -10.13 -12.27
CA LYS A 556 -10.82 -8.91 -12.90
C LYS A 556 -11.25 -8.75 -14.35
N ARG A 557 -11.24 -9.85 -15.12
CA ARG A 557 -11.71 -9.85 -16.51
C ARG A 557 -13.20 -9.53 -16.61
N GLN A 558 -14.02 -10.05 -15.68
CA GLN A 558 -15.43 -9.68 -15.63
C GLN A 558 -15.60 -8.21 -15.22
N ILE A 559 -14.92 -7.72 -14.18
CA ILE A 559 -14.94 -6.29 -13.83
C ILE A 559 -14.57 -5.43 -15.05
N GLU A 560 -13.53 -5.80 -15.80
CA GLU A 560 -13.16 -5.11 -17.04
C GLU A 560 -14.28 -5.11 -18.09
N LYS A 561 -14.85 -6.28 -18.38
CA LYS A 561 -15.88 -6.43 -19.41
C LYS A 561 -17.21 -5.78 -19.03
N THR A 562 -17.62 -5.90 -17.77
CA THR A 562 -18.97 -5.56 -17.30
C THR A 562 -19.04 -4.23 -16.55
N ILE A 563 -17.93 -3.69 -16.07
CA ILE A 563 -17.87 -2.39 -15.38
C ILE A 563 -16.94 -1.42 -16.13
N THR A 564 -15.67 -1.76 -16.30
CA THR A 564 -14.67 -0.84 -16.90
C THR A 564 -15.04 -0.44 -18.32
N TYR A 565 -15.41 -1.40 -19.18
CA TYR A 565 -15.72 -1.12 -20.58
C TYR A 565 -16.99 -0.27 -20.75
N PRO A 566 -18.12 -0.57 -20.07
CA PRO A 566 -19.27 0.34 -20.05
C PRO A 566 -18.92 1.75 -19.56
N LEU A 567 -18.17 1.88 -18.46
CA LEU A 567 -17.68 3.18 -17.97
C LEU A 567 -16.85 3.92 -19.03
N ALA A 568 -15.87 3.25 -19.63
CA ALA A 568 -15.03 3.83 -20.67
C ALA A 568 -15.85 4.23 -21.90
N ARG A 569 -16.88 3.46 -22.27
CA ARG A 569 -17.77 3.76 -23.39
C ARG A 569 -18.59 5.01 -23.12
N GLU A 570 -19.17 5.16 -21.93
CA GLU A 570 -19.88 6.39 -21.55
C GLU A 570 -18.92 7.58 -21.58
N ILE A 571 -17.76 7.45 -20.95
CA ILE A 571 -16.75 8.51 -20.89
C ILE A 571 -16.28 8.94 -22.29
N ASN A 572 -16.04 7.99 -23.20
CA ASN A 572 -15.57 8.28 -24.56
C ASN A 572 -16.69 8.81 -25.48
N ALA A 573 -17.96 8.55 -25.15
CA ALA A 573 -19.10 9.12 -25.87
C ALA A 573 -19.34 10.59 -25.49
N MET A 574 -18.69 11.11 -24.45
CA MET A 574 -18.78 12.51 -24.02
C MET A 574 -17.79 13.40 -24.78
N LYS A 575 -18.10 14.70 -24.85
CA LYS A 575 -17.17 15.71 -25.40
C LYS A 575 -15.99 15.94 -24.44
N PRO A 576 -14.78 16.32 -24.92
CA PRO A 576 -13.60 16.54 -24.07
C PRO A 576 -13.79 17.59 -22.96
N GLU A 577 -14.72 18.53 -23.16
CA GLU A 577 -15.05 19.60 -22.22
C GLU A 577 -16.03 19.16 -21.10
N ALA A 578 -16.62 17.96 -21.20
CA ALA A 578 -17.52 17.44 -20.18
C ALA A 578 -16.74 16.99 -18.95
N SER A 579 -16.90 17.72 -17.85
CA SER A 579 -16.39 17.40 -16.52
C SER A 579 -17.54 17.52 -15.50
N GLY A 580 -17.56 16.65 -14.50
CA GLY A 580 -18.63 16.56 -13.51
C GLY A 580 -19.77 15.63 -13.92
N GLY A 581 -20.70 15.37 -12.99
CA GLY A 581 -21.85 14.47 -13.19
C GLY A 581 -21.60 13.05 -12.68
N SER A 582 -22.66 12.24 -12.66
CA SER A 582 -22.59 10.88 -12.15
C SER A 582 -22.76 9.85 -13.25
N ILE A 583 -21.91 8.82 -13.30
CA ILE A 583 -22.08 7.66 -14.17
C ILE A 583 -22.59 6.52 -13.30
N ARG A 584 -23.80 6.03 -13.59
CA ARG A 584 -24.39 4.91 -12.85
C ARG A 584 -24.36 3.63 -13.66
N LEU A 585 -23.95 2.53 -13.02
CA LEU A 585 -24.11 1.18 -13.54
C LEU A 585 -25.16 0.44 -12.74
N TYR A 586 -26.16 -0.11 -13.42
CA TYR A 586 -27.28 -0.80 -12.81
C TYR A 586 -27.79 -1.94 -13.70
N MET A 587 -28.58 -2.84 -13.11
CA MET A 587 -29.21 -3.95 -13.82
C MET A 587 -30.54 -3.53 -14.45
N ARG A 588 -30.75 -3.87 -15.73
CA ARG A 588 -32.04 -3.70 -16.42
C ARG A 588 -32.28 -4.86 -17.38
N HIS A 589 -33.42 -5.56 -17.24
CA HIS A 589 -33.77 -6.75 -18.03
C HIS A 589 -32.66 -7.83 -18.05
N GLY A 590 -31.99 -8.06 -16.92
CA GLY A 590 -30.91 -9.05 -16.80
C GLY A 590 -29.60 -8.67 -17.50
N ARG A 591 -29.44 -7.42 -17.94
CA ARG A 591 -28.22 -6.88 -18.53
C ARG A 591 -27.73 -5.66 -17.76
N ILE A 592 -26.42 -5.44 -17.76
CA ILE A 592 -25.81 -4.26 -17.15
C ILE A 592 -25.96 -3.09 -18.11
N HIS A 593 -26.53 -2.00 -17.61
CA HIS A 593 -26.68 -0.73 -18.31
C HIS A 593 -25.83 0.33 -17.62
N SER A 594 -25.16 1.15 -18.43
CA SER A 594 -24.46 2.36 -18.00
C SER A 594 -25.25 3.58 -18.44
N GLY A 595 -25.33 4.59 -17.59
CA GLY A 595 -25.93 5.88 -17.93
C GLY A 595 -25.11 7.02 -17.35
N TYR A 596 -24.77 7.99 -18.20
CA TYR A 596 -24.28 9.27 -17.75
C TYR A 596 -25.41 10.21 -17.40
N TYR A 597 -25.34 10.75 -16.19
CA TYR A 597 -26.25 11.76 -15.69
C TYR A 597 -25.45 13.06 -15.59
N PRO A 598 -25.64 13.99 -16.55
CA PRO A 598 -24.99 15.28 -16.45
C PRO A 598 -25.39 15.96 -15.15
N PRO A 599 -24.52 16.79 -14.56
CA PRO A 599 -24.91 17.62 -13.44
C PRO A 599 -26.16 18.41 -13.87
N ALA A 600 -27.23 18.32 -13.08
CA ALA A 600 -28.52 18.86 -13.48
C ALA A 600 -28.36 20.32 -13.93
N ALA A 601 -28.89 20.66 -15.12
CA ALA A 601 -28.90 22.04 -15.58
C ALA A 601 -29.65 22.89 -14.55
N GLU A 602 -28.92 23.77 -13.86
CA GLU A 602 -29.51 24.70 -12.91
C GLU A 602 -30.51 25.61 -13.65
N PRO A 603 -31.75 25.79 -13.15
CA PRO A 603 -32.56 26.92 -13.58
C PRO A 603 -31.80 28.18 -13.16
N ALA A 604 -31.41 29.01 -14.14
CA ALA A 604 -30.64 30.26 -14.02
C ALA A 604 -30.54 30.75 -12.56
N ALA A 605 -29.53 30.24 -11.86
CA ALA A 605 -29.26 30.67 -10.51
C ALA A 605 -28.81 32.12 -10.61
N GLN A 606 -29.51 33.02 -9.92
CA GLN A 606 -28.87 34.24 -9.44
C GLN A 606 -27.56 33.81 -8.78
N PRO A 607 -26.44 34.50 -9.05
CA PRO A 607 -25.13 34.04 -8.62
C PRO A 607 -25.21 33.68 -7.15
N ALA A 608 -24.99 32.41 -6.84
CA ALA A 608 -24.75 31.98 -5.47
C ALA A 608 -23.67 32.92 -4.94
N PRO A 609 -23.83 33.50 -3.73
CA PRO A 609 -22.75 34.27 -3.14
C PRO A 609 -21.54 33.36 -3.18
N ALA A 610 -20.44 33.86 -3.78
CA ALA A 610 -19.21 33.13 -3.96
C ALA A 610 -19.00 32.23 -2.75
N LEU A 611 -18.85 30.91 -2.97
CA LEU A 611 -18.22 30.05 -1.98
C LEU A 611 -17.03 30.85 -1.51
N ARG A 612 -17.09 31.33 -0.26
CA ARG A 612 -16.00 32.07 0.32
C ARG A 612 -14.81 31.17 0.03
N SER A 613 -13.87 31.67 -0.76
CA SER A 613 -12.50 31.17 -0.80
C SER A 613 -12.19 30.71 0.61
N GLU A 614 -11.71 29.47 0.79
CA GLU A 614 -11.29 28.96 2.10
C GLU A 614 -10.76 30.15 2.91
N PRO A 615 -11.42 30.54 4.03
CA PRO A 615 -11.08 31.77 4.69
C PRO A 615 -9.58 31.74 4.89
N THR A 616 -8.89 32.76 4.38
CA THR A 616 -7.45 32.88 4.50
C THR A 616 -7.20 32.96 5.99
N LEU A 617 -6.96 31.80 6.61
CA LEU A 617 -6.95 31.63 8.05
C LEU A 617 -5.96 32.62 8.63
N THR A 618 -6.45 33.58 9.40
CA THR A 618 -5.58 34.55 10.07
C THR A 618 -5.38 34.17 11.52
N LEU A 619 -4.25 34.56 12.10
CA LEU A 619 -3.99 34.38 13.54
C LEU A 619 -5.05 35.07 14.41
N ILE A 620 -5.69 36.14 13.90
CA ILE A 620 -6.75 36.86 14.59
C ILE A 620 -8.01 35.98 14.70
N GLU A 621 -8.44 35.35 13.62
CA GLU A 621 -9.61 34.46 13.63
C GLU A 621 -9.43 33.26 14.57
N ILE A 622 -8.22 32.69 14.63
CA ILE A 622 -7.91 31.58 15.55
C ILE A 622 -8.01 32.06 17.01
N ARG A 623 -7.49 33.25 17.32
CA ARG A 623 -7.55 33.84 18.67
C ARG A 623 -8.97 34.17 19.10
N GLU A 624 -9.80 34.68 18.19
CA GLU A 624 -11.22 34.97 18.46
C GLU A 624 -12.05 33.69 18.65
N ALA A 625 -11.71 32.60 17.95
CA ALA A 625 -12.40 31.32 18.07
C ALA A 625 -12.01 30.53 19.33
N LEU A 626 -10.82 30.75 19.88
CA LEU A 626 -10.26 30.01 21.01
C LEU A 626 -11.19 29.92 22.25
N PRO A 627 -11.77 31.03 22.77
CA PRO A 627 -12.68 30.95 23.91
C PRO A 627 -13.96 30.17 23.61
N ILE A 628 -14.44 30.21 22.35
CA ILE A 628 -15.63 29.46 21.92
C ILE A 628 -15.32 27.96 21.87
N LEU A 629 -14.14 27.59 21.34
CA LEU A 629 -13.69 26.20 21.31
C LEU A 629 -13.44 25.65 22.72
N ALA A 630 -12.85 26.45 23.61
CA ALA A 630 -12.62 26.06 24.99
C ALA A 630 -13.91 25.75 25.74
N ALA A 631 -14.90 26.65 25.66
CA ALA A 631 -16.21 26.44 26.27
C ALA A 631 -16.93 25.18 25.75
N ARG A 632 -16.75 24.84 24.47
CA ARG A 632 -17.34 23.63 23.86
C ARG A 632 -16.65 22.34 24.35
N VAL A 633 -15.33 22.35 24.49
CA VAL A 633 -14.59 21.22 25.08
C VAL A 633 -14.99 21.01 26.55
N GLU A 634 -15.08 22.09 27.33
CA GLU A 634 -15.53 22.02 28.73
C GLU A 634 -16.94 21.47 28.86
N ALA A 635 -17.88 21.91 28.01
CA ALA A 635 -19.24 21.39 28.01
C ALA A 635 -19.30 19.89 27.69
N LEU A 636 -18.44 19.39 26.80
CA LEU A 636 -18.34 17.96 26.52
C LEU A 636 -17.74 17.17 27.70
N GLU A 637 -16.76 17.73 28.39
CA GLU A 637 -16.19 17.08 29.58
C GLU A 637 -17.19 16.97 30.73
N GLU A 638 -18.02 18.00 30.94
CA GLU A 638 -19.11 17.96 31.91
C GLU A 638 -20.19 16.95 31.49
N LEU A 639 -20.59 16.96 30.22
CA LEU A 639 -21.63 16.07 29.68
C LEU A 639 -21.25 14.58 29.78
N HIS A 640 -19.98 14.25 29.52
CA HIS A 640 -19.48 12.88 29.55
C HIS A 640 -18.92 12.44 30.90
N GLY A 641 -19.01 13.30 31.93
CA GLY A 641 -18.49 13.00 33.26
C GLY A 641 -17.00 12.67 33.24
N PHE A 642 -16.18 13.56 32.66
CA PHE A 642 -14.75 13.28 32.43
C PHE A 642 -14.01 12.95 33.72
N ALA A 643 -14.30 13.66 34.81
CA ALA A 643 -13.71 13.42 36.11
C ALA A 643 -14.14 12.06 36.69
N GLU A 644 -15.41 11.70 36.56
CA GLU A 644 -15.94 10.41 36.96
C GLU A 644 -15.33 9.27 36.15
N ALA A 645 -15.21 9.43 34.83
CA ALA A 645 -14.61 8.44 33.94
C ALA A 645 -13.10 8.25 34.23
N GLN A 646 -12.37 9.32 34.57
CA GLN A 646 -10.98 9.22 35.02
C GLN A 646 -10.86 8.47 36.35
N ALA A 647 -11.74 8.77 37.31
CA ALA A 647 -11.77 8.11 38.61
C ALA A 647 -12.15 6.63 38.49
N GLU A 648 -13.15 6.29 37.69
CA GLU A 648 -13.58 4.92 37.41
C GLU A 648 -12.47 4.12 36.72
N ARG A 649 -11.81 4.71 35.71
CA ARG A 649 -10.67 4.08 35.02
C ARG A 649 -9.52 3.77 35.99
N ALA A 650 -9.17 4.73 36.85
CA ALA A 650 -8.10 4.56 37.84
C ALA A 650 -8.46 3.51 38.91
N ALA A 651 -9.71 3.51 39.39
CA ALA A 651 -10.19 2.54 40.36
C ALA A 651 -10.15 1.11 39.80
N ILE A 652 -10.68 0.89 38.58
CA ILE A 652 -10.68 -0.44 37.97
C ILE A 652 -9.25 -0.91 37.67
N LEU A 653 -8.36 -0.03 37.22
CA LEU A 653 -6.95 -0.37 36.98
C LEU A 653 -6.25 -0.81 38.28
N SER A 654 -6.57 -0.17 39.42
CA SER A 654 -6.08 -0.58 40.73
C SER A 654 -6.61 -1.96 41.12
N GLU A 655 -7.90 -2.24 40.91
CA GLU A 655 -8.49 -3.54 41.21
C GLU A 655 -7.96 -4.67 40.31
N MET A 656 -7.62 -4.38 39.05
CA MET A 656 -7.00 -5.33 38.12
C MET A 656 -5.61 -5.80 38.58
N SER A 657 -4.95 -5.03 39.45
CA SER A 657 -3.65 -5.38 40.01
C SER A 657 -3.73 -6.35 41.20
N ASP A 658 -4.93 -6.65 41.72
CA ASP A 658 -5.13 -7.60 42.81
C ASP A 658 -5.05 -9.06 42.35
N VAL A 659 -4.32 -9.88 43.11
CA VAL A 659 -4.05 -11.31 42.83
C VAL A 659 -5.34 -12.15 42.71
N GLY A 660 -6.45 -11.70 43.33
CA GLY A 660 -7.75 -12.39 43.32
C GLY A 660 -8.71 -11.96 42.21
N PHE A 661 -8.40 -10.91 41.43
CA PHE A 661 -9.32 -10.30 40.46
C PHE A 661 -9.78 -11.28 39.37
N TRP A 662 -8.88 -12.15 38.91
CA TRP A 662 -9.13 -13.10 37.82
C TRP A 662 -9.88 -14.37 38.23
N ASN A 663 -10.19 -14.55 39.51
CA ASN A 663 -10.85 -15.75 40.03
C ASN A 663 -12.35 -15.83 39.69
N ASP A 664 -13.00 -14.69 39.42
CA ASP A 664 -14.38 -14.62 38.91
C ASP A 664 -14.40 -14.01 37.51
N GLN A 665 -14.42 -14.87 36.50
CA GLN A 665 -14.42 -14.48 35.08
C GLN A 665 -15.60 -13.56 34.71
N SER A 666 -16.76 -13.74 35.34
CA SER A 666 -17.97 -12.95 35.09
C SER A 666 -17.90 -11.54 35.68
N SER A 667 -17.25 -11.38 36.83
CA SER A 667 -16.96 -10.08 37.44
C SER A 667 -15.82 -9.37 36.70
N ALA A 668 -14.73 -10.09 36.38
CA ALA A 668 -13.60 -9.55 35.63
C ALA A 668 -14.02 -9.03 34.25
N ARG A 669 -14.88 -9.77 33.52
CA ARG A 669 -15.42 -9.32 32.23
C ARG A 669 -16.23 -8.03 32.35
N ARG A 670 -17.13 -7.92 33.34
CA ARG A 670 -17.92 -6.71 33.58
C ARG A 670 -17.04 -5.50 33.92
N LYS A 671 -15.98 -5.70 34.70
CA LYS A 671 -15.02 -4.64 35.04
C LYS A 671 -14.13 -4.27 33.86
N LEU A 672 -13.72 -5.22 33.02
CA LEU A 672 -13.01 -4.93 31.76
C LEU A 672 -13.88 -4.14 30.78
N ASP A 673 -15.17 -4.49 30.65
CA ASP A 673 -16.11 -3.76 29.80
C ASP A 673 -16.36 -2.33 30.33
N ALA A 674 -16.40 -2.14 31.66
CA ALA A 674 -16.46 -0.82 32.29
C ALA A 674 -15.15 -0.02 32.08
N TYR A 675 -14.00 -0.66 32.23
CA TYR A 675 -12.68 -0.05 31.98
C TYR A 675 -12.54 0.41 30.53
N GLN A 676 -12.95 -0.40 29.56
CA GLN A 676 -12.89 -0.04 28.14
C GLN A 676 -13.78 1.15 27.81
N ARG A 677 -14.99 1.21 28.39
CA ARG A 677 -15.90 2.36 28.23
C ARG A 677 -15.31 3.63 28.84
N ALA A 678 -14.87 3.58 30.10
CA ALA A 678 -14.24 4.71 30.77
C ALA A 678 -12.95 5.17 30.07
N SER A 679 -12.13 4.24 29.59
CA SER A 679 -10.90 4.53 28.85
C SER A 679 -11.18 5.23 27.52
N GLY A 680 -12.17 4.75 26.75
CA GLY A 680 -12.54 5.37 25.47
C GLY A 680 -13.02 6.82 25.64
N THR A 681 -13.86 7.09 26.64
CA THR A 681 -14.31 8.46 26.96
C THR A 681 -13.12 9.35 27.35
N VAL A 682 -12.23 8.85 28.20
CA VAL A 682 -11.06 9.61 28.67
C VAL A 682 -10.08 9.90 27.54
N GLU A 683 -9.81 8.96 26.64
CA GLU A 683 -8.90 9.14 25.50
C GLU A 683 -9.45 10.12 24.45
N MET A 684 -10.75 10.05 24.18
CA MET A 684 -11.43 10.97 23.27
C MET A 684 -11.35 12.42 23.77
N LEU A 685 -11.72 12.67 25.03
CA LEU A 685 -11.73 14.03 25.59
C LEU A 685 -10.32 14.58 25.81
N ASN A 686 -9.35 13.74 26.19
CA ASN A 686 -7.94 14.15 26.24
C ASN A 686 -7.40 14.57 24.87
N SER A 687 -7.84 13.92 23.78
CA SER A 687 -7.41 14.29 22.44
C SER A 687 -7.91 15.68 22.04
N LEU A 688 -9.14 16.05 22.42
CA LEU A 688 -9.68 17.40 22.25
C LEU A 688 -8.96 18.42 23.14
N ARG A 689 -8.74 18.09 24.41
CA ARG A 689 -8.05 18.94 25.39
C ARG A 689 -6.62 19.23 24.94
N ASN A 690 -5.85 18.21 24.55
CA ASN A 690 -4.48 18.37 24.03
C ASN A 690 -4.42 19.27 22.80
N ALA A 691 -5.40 19.16 21.88
CA ALA A 691 -5.46 20.02 20.71
C ALA A 691 -5.82 21.47 21.06
N LEU A 692 -6.69 21.68 22.05
CA LEU A 692 -7.03 22.99 22.59
C LEU A 692 -5.84 23.63 23.31
N ASP A 693 -5.11 22.87 24.11
CA ASP A 693 -3.93 23.34 24.84
C ASP A 693 -2.82 23.73 23.86
N ALA A 694 -2.53 22.88 22.87
CA ALA A 694 -1.57 23.21 21.81
C ALA A 694 -1.95 24.47 21.00
N LEU A 695 -3.25 24.69 20.78
CA LEU A 695 -3.76 25.89 20.15
C LEU A 695 -3.61 27.13 21.05
N THR A 696 -3.88 26.97 22.34
CA THR A 696 -3.82 28.03 23.36
C THR A 696 -2.39 28.49 23.58
N ASP A 697 -1.48 27.55 23.81
CA ASP A 697 -0.05 27.80 24.02
C ASP A 697 0.59 28.46 22.80
N GLY A 698 0.28 27.94 21.60
CA GLY A 698 0.77 28.51 20.37
C GLY A 698 0.18 29.89 20.08
N ALA A 699 -1.08 30.15 20.41
CA ALA A 699 -1.71 31.45 20.18
C ALA A 699 -1.16 32.57 21.09
N GLN A 700 -0.59 32.21 22.26
CA GLN A 700 0.04 33.13 23.21
C GLN A 700 1.51 33.45 22.87
N SER A 701 2.16 32.66 22.02
CA SER A 701 3.56 32.88 21.62
C SER A 701 3.72 34.01 20.58
N GLU A 702 4.68 34.91 20.80
CA GLU A 702 5.02 36.00 19.86
C GLU A 702 5.65 35.49 18.54
N SER A 703 6.14 34.24 18.50
CA SER A 703 6.81 33.62 17.34
C SER A 703 5.94 32.59 16.61
N ALA A 704 4.63 32.56 16.85
CA ALA A 704 3.74 31.54 16.31
C ALA A 704 3.57 31.66 14.79
N SER A 705 3.87 30.57 14.06
CA SER A 705 3.59 30.48 12.62
C SER A 705 2.17 29.97 12.38
N LEU A 706 1.50 30.50 11.36
CA LEU A 706 0.15 30.07 10.96
C LEU A 706 0.07 28.56 10.65
N GLU A 707 1.14 27.99 10.10
CA GLU A 707 1.25 26.56 9.82
C GLU A 707 1.25 25.71 11.10
N SER A 708 1.89 26.18 12.18
CA SER A 708 1.95 25.46 13.46
C SER A 708 0.59 25.39 14.16
N LEU A 709 -0.25 26.42 14.01
CA LEU A 709 -1.58 26.52 14.62
C LEU A 709 -2.70 25.92 13.75
N ALA A 710 -2.49 25.83 12.44
CA ALA A 710 -3.50 25.32 11.51
C ALA A 710 -3.89 23.86 11.78
N ARG A 711 -2.94 23.01 12.22
CA ARG A 711 -3.19 21.58 12.48
C ARG A 711 -4.12 21.35 13.69
N PRO A 712 -3.82 21.84 14.92
CA PRO A 712 -4.73 21.69 16.06
C PRO A 712 -6.07 22.39 15.84
N TYR A 713 -6.08 23.56 15.18
CA TYR A 713 -7.32 24.29 14.88
C TYR A 713 -8.25 23.50 13.96
N ARG A 714 -7.72 22.95 12.85
CA ARG A 714 -8.50 22.12 11.92
C ARG A 714 -8.97 20.81 12.57
N TYR A 715 -8.16 20.22 13.44
CA TYR A 715 -8.55 19.03 14.19
C TYR A 715 -9.79 19.32 15.07
N LEU A 716 -9.76 20.40 15.86
CA LEU A 716 -10.91 20.79 16.69
C LEU A 716 -12.15 21.13 15.87
N LEU A 717 -12.00 21.86 14.75
CA LEU A 717 -13.14 22.19 13.90
C LEU A 717 -13.81 20.96 13.27
N ASN A 718 -13.07 19.89 13.04
CA ASN A 718 -13.60 18.67 12.46
C ASN A 718 -14.16 17.72 13.51
N GLU A 719 -13.48 17.55 14.65
CA GLU A 719 -13.84 16.54 15.65
C GLU A 719 -14.90 17.03 16.64
N LEU A 720 -14.88 18.29 17.07
CA LEU A 720 -15.88 18.81 18.03
C LEU A 720 -17.33 18.65 17.55
N PRO A 721 -17.70 19.08 16.32
CA PRO A 721 -19.08 18.93 15.86
C PRO A 721 -19.53 17.48 15.75
N ARG A 722 -18.60 16.56 15.47
CA ARG A 722 -18.90 15.12 15.35
C ARG A 722 -19.21 14.53 16.72
N ILE A 723 -18.36 14.81 17.71
CA ILE A 723 -18.50 14.30 19.07
C ILE A 723 -19.73 14.91 19.75
N GLU A 724 -19.97 16.21 19.61
CA GLU A 724 -21.19 16.86 20.09
C GLU A 724 -22.44 16.22 19.48
N PHE A 725 -22.45 16.04 18.16
CA PHE A 725 -23.57 15.43 17.47
C PHE A 725 -23.87 14.02 17.99
N THR A 726 -22.85 13.17 18.12
CA THR A 726 -23.04 11.81 18.68
C THR A 726 -23.50 11.83 20.13
N SER A 727 -23.09 12.84 20.90
CA SER A 727 -23.47 12.99 22.31
C SER A 727 -24.94 13.38 22.48
N TRP A 728 -25.54 14.06 21.50
CA TRP A 728 -26.97 14.40 21.53
C TRP A 728 -27.89 13.25 21.10
N LEU A 729 -27.36 12.18 20.48
CA LEU A 729 -28.11 10.99 20.06
C LEU A 729 -28.34 10.03 21.24
N SER A 730 -29.24 10.41 22.14
CA SER A 730 -29.52 9.68 23.40
C SER A 730 -30.56 8.57 23.28
N GLY A 731 -31.37 8.57 22.21
CA GLY A 731 -32.40 7.56 21.97
C GLY A 731 -31.85 6.27 21.34
N PRO A 732 -32.48 5.10 21.60
CA PRO A 732 -31.99 3.79 21.16
C PRO A 732 -31.91 3.65 19.63
N ARG A 733 -32.68 4.44 18.88
CA ARG A 733 -32.78 4.40 17.41
C ARG A 733 -32.27 5.70 16.76
N ASP A 734 -31.68 6.61 17.54
CA ASP A 734 -31.31 7.96 17.07
C ASP A 734 -30.25 7.94 15.95
N SER A 735 -29.38 6.94 15.95
CA SER A 735 -28.34 6.74 14.93
C SER A 735 -28.87 6.29 13.57
N ARG A 736 -30.14 5.91 13.44
CA ARG A 736 -30.74 5.34 12.22
C ARG A 736 -31.09 6.40 11.17
N GLY A 737 -31.36 5.93 9.96
CA GLY A 737 -32.03 6.71 8.91
C GLY A 737 -33.49 7.02 9.28
N ALA A 738 -34.18 7.85 8.50
CA ALA A 738 -35.53 8.29 8.80
C ALA A 738 -36.48 8.22 7.61
N TYR A 739 -37.69 7.74 7.85
CA TYR A 739 -38.84 7.84 6.97
C TYR A 739 -39.71 9.03 7.39
N LEU A 740 -40.05 9.91 6.45
CA LEU A 740 -40.86 11.10 6.70
C LEU A 740 -42.15 11.04 5.88
N ARG A 741 -43.29 11.11 6.58
CA ARG A 741 -44.62 11.20 5.99
C ARG A 741 -45.21 12.59 6.24
N ILE A 742 -45.47 13.34 5.17
CA ILE A 742 -46.03 14.69 5.23
C ILE A 742 -47.44 14.66 4.66
N GLY A 743 -48.46 14.77 5.52
CA GLY A 743 -49.86 14.59 5.15
C GLY A 743 -50.75 15.83 5.37
N VAL A 744 -51.75 16.00 4.51
CA VAL A 744 -52.81 17.02 4.64
C VAL A 744 -54.21 16.41 4.52
N LYS A 745 -55.15 16.89 5.34
CA LYS A 745 -56.54 16.39 5.41
C LYS A 745 -57.52 17.04 4.42
N HIS A 746 -57.14 18.11 3.70
CA HIS A 746 -58.09 18.91 2.89
C HIS A 746 -57.65 19.08 1.43
N LYS A 747 -58.64 19.07 0.52
CA LYS A 747 -58.51 19.13 -0.95
C LYS A 747 -57.86 20.39 -1.55
N SER A 748 -57.65 21.46 -0.79
CA SER A 748 -57.26 22.73 -1.40
C SER A 748 -55.90 22.59 -2.09
N ALA A 749 -55.77 23.14 -3.30
CA ALA A 749 -54.50 23.16 -4.02
C ALA A 749 -53.38 23.79 -3.16
N ALA A 750 -53.74 24.77 -2.34
CA ALA A 750 -52.84 25.40 -1.38
C ALA A 750 -52.35 24.44 -0.27
N ALA A 751 -53.18 23.52 0.22
CA ALA A 751 -52.76 22.51 1.20
C ALA A 751 -51.78 21.49 0.59
N ARG A 752 -52.05 21.03 -0.63
CA ARG A 752 -51.14 20.13 -1.36
C ARG A 752 -49.80 20.80 -1.68
N GLN A 753 -49.84 22.06 -2.14
CA GLN A 753 -48.64 22.87 -2.36
C GLN A 753 -47.84 23.07 -1.07
N TRP A 754 -48.53 23.22 0.07
CA TRP A 754 -47.85 23.34 1.37
C TRP A 754 -47.14 22.05 1.78
N ALA A 755 -47.80 20.89 1.64
CA ALA A 755 -47.15 19.59 1.86
C ALA A 755 -45.92 19.41 0.95
N GLY A 756 -46.03 19.80 -0.33
CA GLY A 756 -44.89 19.74 -1.25
C GLY A 756 -43.78 20.75 -0.96
N ALA A 757 -44.10 21.92 -0.42
CA ALA A 757 -43.11 22.88 0.04
C ALA A 757 -42.32 22.35 1.24
N LEU A 758 -43.00 21.69 2.20
CA LEU A 758 -42.32 21.03 3.32
C LEU A 758 -41.46 19.86 2.86
N ALA A 759 -41.94 19.03 1.92
CA ALA A 759 -41.13 17.96 1.35
C ALA A 759 -39.85 18.50 0.68
N LYS A 760 -39.96 19.57 -0.12
CA LYS A 760 -38.80 20.24 -0.74
C LYS A 760 -37.85 20.84 0.30
N MET A 761 -38.40 21.40 1.37
CA MET A 761 -37.62 21.95 2.48
C MET A 761 -36.74 20.88 3.14
N TYR A 762 -37.31 19.73 3.52
CA TYR A 762 -36.55 18.63 4.13
C TYR A 762 -35.58 17.97 3.13
N LEU A 763 -35.97 17.82 1.86
CA LEU A 763 -35.06 17.30 0.82
C LEU A 763 -33.88 18.23 0.56
N GLY A 764 -34.13 19.54 0.49
CA GLY A 764 -33.09 20.56 0.29
C GLY A 764 -32.12 20.58 1.45
N TRP A 765 -32.65 20.58 2.68
CA TRP A 765 -31.84 20.46 3.89
C TRP A 765 -30.99 19.19 3.89
N ALA A 766 -31.59 18.02 3.69
CA ALA A 766 -30.88 16.74 3.78
C ALA A 766 -29.72 16.66 2.78
N ARG A 767 -29.94 17.11 1.53
CA ARG A 767 -28.90 17.14 0.48
C ARG A 767 -27.77 18.12 0.80
N GLN A 768 -28.08 19.32 1.30
CA GLN A 768 -27.08 20.29 1.71
C GLN A 768 -26.21 19.79 2.86
N ARG A 769 -26.70 18.81 3.63
CA ARG A 769 -26.00 18.20 4.77
C ARG A 769 -25.40 16.83 4.47
N GLY A 770 -25.43 16.39 3.21
CA GLY A 770 -24.80 15.13 2.80
C GLY A 770 -25.58 13.87 3.18
N PHE A 771 -26.84 13.98 3.62
CA PHE A 771 -27.71 12.82 3.78
C PHE A 771 -28.22 12.34 2.41
N ALA A 772 -28.32 11.02 2.25
CA ALA A 772 -28.97 10.43 1.10
C ALA A 772 -30.50 10.59 1.26
N ALA A 773 -31.11 11.52 0.53
CA ALA A 773 -32.53 11.80 0.66
C ALA A 773 -33.28 11.74 -0.67
N SER A 774 -34.37 10.98 -0.70
CA SER A 774 -35.19 10.78 -1.89
C SER A 774 -36.69 10.72 -1.58
N LEU A 775 -37.51 11.04 -2.59
CA LEU A 775 -38.96 10.86 -2.52
C LEU A 775 -39.28 9.40 -2.81
N LEU A 776 -39.93 8.72 -1.86
CA LEU A 776 -40.36 7.34 -2.04
C LEU A 776 -41.68 7.24 -2.80
N GLY A 777 -42.57 8.21 -2.60
CA GLY A 777 -43.85 8.22 -3.31
C GLY A 777 -44.85 9.24 -2.77
N GLU A 778 -45.99 9.28 -3.42
CA GLU A 778 -47.13 10.11 -3.04
C GLU A 778 -48.36 9.23 -2.80
N ASP A 779 -49.09 9.48 -1.72
CA ASP A 779 -50.40 8.88 -1.52
C ASP A 779 -51.47 9.74 -2.20
N LEU A 780 -52.16 9.12 -3.15
CA LEU A 780 -53.29 9.69 -3.89
C LEU A 780 -54.63 9.01 -3.52
N SER A 781 -54.65 8.20 -2.45
CA SER A 781 -55.75 7.32 -2.09
C SER A 781 -56.96 8.02 -1.45
N LEU A 782 -58.12 7.40 -1.71
CA LEU A 782 -59.49 7.73 -1.28
C LEU A 782 -60.07 9.05 -1.79
N GLU A 783 -60.61 9.03 -3.01
CA GLU A 783 -61.61 10.01 -3.51
C GLU A 783 -61.20 11.50 -3.34
N GLY A 784 -59.88 11.74 -3.33
CA GLY A 784 -59.27 13.04 -3.10
C GLY A 784 -59.41 13.61 -1.68
N ARG A 785 -59.76 12.84 -0.64
CA ARG A 785 -60.00 13.37 0.72
C ARG A 785 -58.71 13.76 1.46
N SER A 786 -57.59 13.08 1.22
CA SER A 786 -56.28 13.37 1.81
C SER A 786 -55.15 13.32 0.76
N PHE A 787 -53.98 13.86 1.11
CA PHE A 787 -52.76 13.78 0.31
C PHE A 787 -51.58 13.62 1.25
N SER A 788 -50.64 12.72 0.94
CA SER A 788 -49.36 12.67 1.64
C SER A 788 -48.19 12.42 0.72
N VAL A 789 -47.03 12.91 1.14
CA VAL A 789 -45.74 12.66 0.50
C VAL A 789 -44.92 11.81 1.45
N MET A 790 -44.31 10.76 0.91
CA MET A 790 -43.37 9.90 1.63
C MET A 790 -41.96 10.14 1.10
N MET A 791 -41.02 10.31 2.01
CA MET A 791 -39.60 10.42 1.68
C MET A 791 -38.75 9.63 2.67
N VAL A 792 -37.54 9.30 2.25
CA VAL A 792 -36.51 8.69 3.10
C VAL A 792 -35.32 9.63 3.18
N VAL A 793 -34.70 9.68 4.36
CA VAL A 793 -33.45 10.37 4.65
C VAL A 793 -32.53 9.37 5.33
N SER A 794 -31.65 8.74 4.54
CA SER A 794 -30.72 7.73 5.00
C SER A 794 -29.38 8.37 5.37
N GLY A 795 -28.82 7.92 6.48
CA GLY A 795 -27.55 8.39 7.02
C GLY A 795 -27.55 8.42 8.54
N PHE A 796 -26.36 8.31 9.13
CA PHE A 796 -26.17 8.23 10.58
C PHE A 796 -26.77 9.45 11.28
N GLY A 797 -27.66 9.22 12.25
CA GLY A 797 -28.25 10.28 13.06
C GLY A 797 -29.44 11.02 12.42
N ALA A 798 -29.89 10.61 11.23
CA ALA A 798 -30.99 11.28 10.53
C ALA A 798 -32.32 11.18 11.28
N TYR A 799 -32.62 10.01 11.84
CA TYR A 799 -33.79 9.83 12.71
C TYR A 799 -33.67 10.71 13.94
N GLY A 800 -32.53 10.68 14.63
CA GLY A 800 -32.22 11.51 15.79
C GLY A 800 -32.58 13.00 15.59
N LEU A 801 -32.16 13.57 14.47
CA LEU A 801 -32.43 14.97 14.10
C LEU A 801 -33.90 15.24 13.76
N LEU A 802 -34.57 14.32 13.07
CA LEU A 802 -35.87 14.58 12.45
C LEU A 802 -37.05 14.12 13.31
N GLN A 803 -36.86 13.17 14.22
CA GLN A 803 -37.95 12.63 15.04
C GLN A 803 -38.73 13.70 15.84
N GLY A 804 -38.06 14.79 16.24
CA GLY A 804 -38.69 15.93 16.89
C GLY A 804 -39.59 16.77 15.97
N GLU A 805 -39.58 16.54 14.66
CA GLU A 805 -40.44 17.22 13.68
C GLU A 805 -41.83 16.57 13.56
N THR A 806 -42.11 15.51 14.32
CA THR A 806 -43.43 14.87 14.34
C THR A 806 -44.49 15.82 14.94
N GLY A 807 -45.44 16.28 14.12
CA GLY A 807 -46.54 17.15 14.53
C GLY A 807 -47.00 18.12 13.43
N ALA A 808 -47.77 19.16 13.79
CA ALA A 808 -48.37 20.08 12.82
C ALA A 808 -47.45 21.25 12.42
N HIS A 809 -47.25 21.43 11.12
CA HIS A 809 -46.57 22.57 10.51
C HIS A 809 -47.60 23.50 9.86
N LYS A 810 -47.73 24.72 10.38
CA LYS A 810 -48.77 25.68 9.98
C LYS A 810 -48.21 26.80 9.10
N LEU A 811 -48.76 26.97 7.91
CA LEU A 811 -48.55 28.14 7.06
C LEU A 811 -49.65 29.18 7.31
N VAL A 812 -49.25 30.42 7.60
CA VAL A 812 -50.15 31.58 7.71
C VAL A 812 -49.76 32.55 6.61
N GLN A 813 -50.65 32.79 5.64
CA GLN A 813 -50.37 33.70 4.52
C GLN A 813 -51.55 34.63 4.23
N THR A 814 -51.25 35.84 3.75
CA THR A 814 -52.29 36.76 3.28
C THR A 814 -52.65 36.40 1.84
N VAL A 815 -53.94 36.14 1.57
CA VAL A 815 -54.46 35.91 0.23
C VAL A 815 -55.36 37.07 -0.17
N LYS A 816 -55.13 37.61 -1.36
CA LYS A 816 -55.99 38.63 -1.97
C LYS A 816 -56.98 37.95 -2.91
N ALA A 817 -58.25 37.99 -2.54
CA ALA A 817 -59.36 37.52 -3.39
C ALA A 817 -60.39 38.65 -3.49
N ALA A 818 -60.79 39.00 -4.72
CA ALA A 818 -61.79 40.05 -4.99
C ALA A 818 -61.54 41.40 -4.27
N GLY A 819 -60.28 41.82 -4.14
CA GLY A 819 -59.92 43.12 -3.55
C GLY A 819 -59.87 43.18 -2.01
N GLN A 820 -60.25 42.12 -1.30
CA GLN A 820 -60.11 42.03 0.16
C GLN A 820 -58.93 41.11 0.57
N GLU A 821 -58.16 41.55 1.56
CA GLU A 821 -57.09 40.75 2.18
C GLU A 821 -57.69 39.84 3.26
N SER A 822 -57.49 38.53 3.11
CA SER A 822 -57.88 37.54 4.13
C SER A 822 -56.67 36.70 4.56
N LEU A 823 -56.63 36.30 5.83
CA LEU A 823 -55.61 35.42 6.35
C LEU A 823 -56.01 33.97 6.12
N GLN A 824 -55.20 33.25 5.34
CA GLN A 824 -55.35 31.82 5.12
C GLN A 824 -54.41 31.06 6.04
N ARG A 825 -54.93 30.05 6.76
CA ARG A 825 -54.18 29.15 7.63
C ARG A 825 -54.25 27.74 7.09
N ILE A 826 -53.10 27.13 6.82
CA ILE A 826 -52.97 25.80 6.22
C ILE A 826 -52.09 24.96 7.14
N GLY A 827 -52.57 23.79 7.55
CA GLY A 827 -51.79 22.84 8.35
C GLY A 827 -51.41 21.61 7.54
N ALA A 828 -50.18 21.14 7.72
CA ALA A 828 -49.73 19.82 7.29
C ALA A 828 -49.15 19.08 8.51
N ASN A 829 -49.41 17.78 8.62
CA ASN A 829 -48.84 16.95 9.67
C ASN A 829 -47.61 16.22 9.13
N VAL A 830 -46.51 16.31 9.87
CA VAL A 830 -45.29 15.56 9.62
C VAL A 830 -45.24 14.41 10.62
N SER A 831 -44.88 13.23 10.16
CA SER A 831 -44.66 12.03 10.98
C SER A 831 -43.31 11.46 10.58
N VAL A 832 -42.48 11.14 11.56
CA VAL A 832 -41.14 10.60 11.34
C VAL A 832 -41.04 9.23 11.97
N LEU A 833 -40.51 8.26 11.23
CA LEU A 833 -40.26 6.88 11.67
C LEU A 833 -38.77 6.56 11.45
N PRO A 834 -38.16 5.70 12.28
CA PRO A 834 -36.81 5.22 12.03
C PRO A 834 -36.78 4.29 10.82
N GLU A 835 -35.69 4.32 10.07
CA GLU A 835 -35.35 3.31 9.07
C GLU A 835 -34.78 2.10 9.81
N LEU A 836 -35.55 1.01 9.83
CA LEU A 836 -35.17 -0.25 10.48
C LEU A 836 -34.85 -1.29 9.41
N ASP A 837 -33.75 -1.99 9.62
CA ASP A 837 -33.33 -3.10 8.76
C ASP A 837 -34.14 -4.36 9.06
N ASP A 838 -34.09 -5.34 8.16
CA ASP A 838 -34.84 -6.59 8.31
C ASP A 838 -34.38 -7.42 9.54
N ASP A 839 -33.18 -7.14 10.07
CA ASP A 839 -32.66 -7.75 11.31
C ASP A 839 -33.25 -7.11 12.59
N ASP A 840 -33.70 -5.86 12.52
CA ASP A 840 -34.29 -5.11 13.65
C ASP A 840 -35.81 -5.22 13.70
N LEU A 841 -36.42 -5.69 12.62
CA LEU A 841 -37.85 -5.92 12.50
C LEU A 841 -38.14 -7.43 12.58
N PRO A 842 -39.07 -7.87 13.43
CA PRO A 842 -39.56 -9.25 13.34
C PRO A 842 -40.17 -9.48 11.94
N PRO A 843 -40.19 -10.73 11.43
CA PRO A 843 -40.75 -11.01 10.12
C PRO A 843 -42.21 -10.52 10.04
N PRO A 844 -42.62 -9.90 8.91
CA PRO A 844 -43.96 -9.37 8.75
C PRO A 844 -45.00 -10.50 8.89
N PRO A 845 -46.12 -10.26 9.56
CA PRO A 845 -47.10 -11.29 9.84
C PRO A 845 -47.77 -11.78 8.55
N PRO A 846 -48.13 -13.06 8.47
CA PRO A 846 -48.58 -13.70 7.22
C PRO A 846 -49.95 -13.17 6.72
N ASN A 847 -50.64 -12.34 7.50
CA ASN A 847 -51.95 -11.77 7.19
C ASN A 847 -51.90 -10.33 6.65
N LEU A 848 -50.73 -9.82 6.27
CA LEU A 848 -50.60 -8.53 5.57
C LEU A 848 -51.27 -8.58 4.20
N GLU A 849 -52.25 -7.70 3.98
CA GLU A 849 -52.90 -7.53 2.68
C GLU A 849 -52.05 -6.58 1.84
N VAL A 850 -51.31 -7.11 0.85
CA VAL A 850 -50.49 -6.32 -0.08
C VAL A 850 -51.12 -6.36 -1.46
N SER A 851 -51.38 -5.18 -2.05
CA SER A 851 -51.86 -5.05 -3.42
C SER A 851 -50.99 -4.05 -4.18
N VAL A 852 -50.55 -4.43 -5.38
CA VAL A 852 -49.72 -3.56 -6.24
C VAL A 852 -50.30 -3.53 -7.63
N LYS A 853 -50.36 -2.34 -8.23
CA LYS A 853 -50.82 -2.15 -9.61
C LYS A 853 -49.94 -1.16 -10.34
N GLU A 854 -49.74 -1.40 -11.62
CA GLU A 854 -49.12 -0.43 -12.51
C GLU A 854 -50.10 0.71 -12.79
N ILE A 855 -49.57 1.93 -12.82
CA ILE A 855 -50.31 3.15 -13.13
C ILE A 855 -49.49 4.00 -14.10
N ASN A 856 -50.12 4.98 -14.75
CA ASN A 856 -49.41 5.97 -15.54
C ASN A 856 -50.08 7.33 -15.34
N ARG A 857 -49.65 8.05 -14.30
CA ARG A 857 -50.23 9.34 -13.89
C ARG A 857 -49.12 10.31 -13.46
N GLY A 858 -49.34 11.60 -13.62
CA GLY A 858 -48.46 12.62 -13.03
C GLY A 858 -48.76 12.82 -11.55
N GLY A 859 -47.73 12.87 -10.71
CA GLY A 859 -47.82 13.29 -9.31
C GLY A 859 -47.69 14.80 -9.16
N LEU A 860 -47.80 15.28 -7.92
CA LEU A 860 -47.63 16.70 -7.59
C LEU A 860 -46.15 17.13 -7.60
N ILE A 861 -45.28 16.24 -7.11
CA ILE A 861 -43.83 16.43 -6.97
C ILE A 861 -43.11 15.42 -7.85
N ILE A 862 -43.56 14.15 -7.86
CA ILE A 862 -43.03 13.10 -8.73
C ILE A 862 -43.70 13.23 -10.11
N PRO A 863 -42.96 13.63 -11.17
CA PRO A 863 -43.59 13.97 -12.45
C PRO A 863 -44.28 12.79 -13.14
N ARG A 864 -43.84 11.56 -12.87
CA ARG A 864 -44.36 10.34 -13.48
C ARG A 864 -44.43 9.22 -12.46
N LEU A 865 -45.64 8.76 -12.15
CA LEU A 865 -45.94 7.63 -11.29
C LEU A 865 -46.24 6.40 -12.14
N THR A 866 -45.52 5.31 -11.90
CA THR A 866 -45.56 4.07 -12.69
C THR A 866 -46.17 2.89 -11.93
N ALA A 867 -46.15 2.92 -10.60
CA ALA A 867 -46.72 1.87 -9.77
C ALA A 867 -47.43 2.46 -8.53
N GLN A 868 -48.42 1.73 -8.01
CA GLN A 868 -49.11 2.05 -6.76
C GLN A 868 -49.23 0.78 -5.92
N ALA A 869 -48.68 0.82 -4.70
CA ALA A 869 -48.87 -0.20 -3.68
C ALA A 869 -49.90 0.28 -2.63
N ALA A 870 -50.78 -0.61 -2.20
CA ALA A 870 -51.68 -0.40 -1.08
C ALA A 870 -51.58 -1.60 -0.12
N ILE A 871 -51.22 -1.31 1.12
CA ILE A 871 -50.91 -2.29 2.15
C ILE A 871 -51.78 -2.04 3.37
N ARG A 872 -52.34 -3.11 3.92
CA ARG A 872 -53.17 -3.07 5.12
C ARG A 872 -52.77 -4.18 6.09
N HIS A 873 -52.60 -3.81 7.35
CA HIS A 873 -52.45 -4.76 8.45
C HIS A 873 -53.78 -4.93 9.19
N PRO A 874 -54.48 -6.07 9.06
CA PRO A 874 -55.86 -6.21 9.55
C PRO A 874 -56.02 -6.10 11.07
N ALA A 875 -55.00 -6.49 11.85
CA ALA A 875 -55.10 -6.55 13.31
C ALA A 875 -54.87 -5.19 14.01
N THR A 876 -54.21 -4.25 13.35
CA THR A 876 -53.93 -2.89 13.89
C THR A 876 -54.62 -1.78 13.11
N ASP A 877 -55.31 -2.12 12.02
CA ASP A 877 -55.93 -1.22 11.03
C ASP A 877 -54.97 -0.17 10.41
N HIS A 878 -53.65 -0.36 10.52
CA HIS A 878 -52.69 0.45 9.78
C HIS A 878 -52.86 0.24 8.27
N ARG A 879 -52.84 1.35 7.52
CA ARG A 879 -52.96 1.36 6.06
C ARG A 879 -51.97 2.35 5.47
N LEU A 880 -51.29 1.91 4.41
CA LEU A 880 -50.39 2.74 3.63
C LEU A 880 -50.72 2.56 2.15
N THR A 881 -50.95 3.66 1.45
CA THR A 881 -51.00 3.65 0.00
C THR A 881 -49.90 4.57 -0.52
N LEU A 882 -49.11 4.07 -1.47
CA LEU A 882 -47.96 4.77 -2.00
C LEU A 882 -47.90 4.60 -3.51
N ALA A 883 -47.90 5.71 -4.25
CA ALA A 883 -47.65 5.73 -5.68
C ALA A 883 -46.25 6.27 -5.95
N SER A 884 -45.49 5.60 -6.82
CA SER A 884 -44.08 5.95 -7.07
C SER A 884 -43.67 5.70 -8.52
N ASN A 885 -42.47 6.16 -8.88
CA ASN A 885 -41.75 5.76 -10.09
C ASN A 885 -40.86 4.52 -9.88
N LEU A 886 -40.84 3.97 -8.65
CA LEU A 886 -40.18 2.70 -8.34
C LEU A 886 -40.84 1.52 -9.08
N PRO A 887 -40.07 0.46 -9.37
CA PRO A 887 -40.63 -0.82 -9.84
C PRO A 887 -41.70 -1.36 -8.88
N PRO A 888 -42.71 -2.10 -9.37
CA PRO A 888 -43.79 -2.64 -8.54
C PRO A 888 -43.31 -3.46 -7.33
N ASP A 889 -42.30 -4.31 -7.51
CA ASP A 889 -41.79 -5.18 -6.45
C ASP A 889 -41.04 -4.39 -5.37
N ASP A 890 -40.16 -3.46 -5.77
CA ASP A 890 -39.43 -2.57 -4.86
C ASP A 890 -40.39 -1.67 -4.07
N LEU A 891 -41.42 -1.15 -4.75
CA LEU A 891 -42.47 -0.34 -4.12
C LEU A 891 -43.28 -1.16 -3.11
N ALA A 892 -43.55 -2.44 -3.40
CA ALA A 892 -44.23 -3.34 -2.48
C ALA A 892 -43.39 -3.60 -1.24
N ALA A 893 -42.11 -3.90 -1.41
CA ALA A 893 -41.17 -4.17 -0.34
C ALA A 893 -41.02 -2.95 0.59
N GLU A 894 -40.77 -1.77 0.02
CA GLU A 894 -40.61 -0.54 0.80
C GLU A 894 -41.90 -0.11 1.51
N ALA A 895 -43.04 -0.16 0.82
CA ALA A 895 -44.30 0.15 1.48
C ALA A 895 -44.61 -0.86 2.61
N THR A 896 -44.23 -2.14 2.45
CA THR A 896 -44.43 -3.16 3.49
C THR A 896 -43.55 -2.86 4.70
N ARG A 897 -42.27 -2.55 4.48
CA ARG A 897 -41.31 -2.20 5.53
C ARG A 897 -41.77 -0.98 6.32
N ILE A 898 -42.20 0.09 5.65
CA ILE A 898 -42.67 1.33 6.29
C ILE A 898 -43.90 1.06 7.17
N LEU A 899 -44.90 0.36 6.63
CA LEU A 899 -46.13 0.07 7.38
C LEU A 899 -45.86 -0.90 8.54
N TRP A 900 -44.98 -1.88 8.34
CA TRP A 900 -44.61 -2.82 9.38
C TRP A 900 -43.79 -2.17 10.49
N THR A 901 -42.88 -1.26 10.15
CA THR A 901 -42.18 -0.40 11.11
C THR A 901 -43.17 0.41 11.95
N GLU A 902 -44.17 1.03 11.32
CA GLU A 902 -45.21 1.78 12.04
C GLU A 902 -45.96 0.87 13.04
N ALA A 903 -46.38 -0.32 12.61
CA ALA A 903 -47.12 -1.28 13.43
C ALA A 903 -46.30 -1.91 14.56
N PHE A 904 -45.02 -2.23 14.31
CA PHE A 904 -44.12 -2.82 15.28
C PHE A 904 -43.84 -1.85 16.44
N LEU A 905 -43.51 -0.60 16.12
CA LEU A 905 -43.26 0.45 17.12
C LEU A 905 -44.48 0.71 18.02
N ASP A 906 -45.68 0.69 17.44
CA ASP A 906 -46.92 0.86 18.20
C ASP A 906 -47.24 -0.36 19.10
N GLY A 907 -46.74 -1.55 18.75
CA GLY A 907 -46.88 -2.79 19.52
C GLY A 907 -45.88 -2.96 20.68
N GLU A 908 -44.67 -2.41 20.57
CA GLU A 908 -43.66 -2.41 21.65
C GLU A 908 -44.00 -1.46 22.81
N GLY A 909 -45.07 -0.67 22.71
CA GLY A 909 -45.42 0.36 23.69
C GLY A 909 -44.39 1.50 23.75
N GLU A 910 -43.56 1.62 22.71
CA GLU A 910 -42.51 2.64 22.66
C GLU A 910 -43.17 4.02 22.45
N SER A 911 -43.02 4.90 23.45
CA SER A 911 -43.58 6.24 23.39
C SER A 911 -42.84 7.05 22.33
N ARG A 912 -43.41 7.13 21.12
CA ARG A 912 -43.02 8.16 20.14
C ARG A 912 -42.98 9.52 20.84
N PRO A 913 -42.03 10.42 20.51
CA PRO A 913 -41.92 11.72 21.16
C PRO A 913 -43.28 12.43 21.07
N ALA A 914 -43.86 12.73 22.24
CA ALA A 914 -45.17 13.37 22.30
C ALA A 914 -45.09 14.71 21.54
N PRO A 915 -46.07 15.03 20.68
CA PRO A 915 -46.06 16.31 19.98
C PRO A 915 -46.06 17.45 21.02
N PRO A 916 -45.45 18.60 20.70
CA PRO A 916 -45.35 19.73 21.63
C PRO A 916 -46.73 20.18 22.13
N PRO A 917 -46.81 20.86 23.29
CA PRO A 917 -48.08 21.36 23.85
C PRO A 917 -48.88 22.15 22.80
N GLY A 918 -50.09 21.67 22.46
CA GLY A 918 -50.92 22.26 21.40
C GLY A 918 -50.73 21.65 19.99
N GLY A 919 -49.84 20.67 19.84
CA GLY A 919 -49.67 19.83 18.64
C GLY A 919 -48.96 20.50 17.46
N ILE A 920 -48.42 21.71 17.63
CA ILE A 920 -47.80 22.51 16.56
C ILE A 920 -46.29 22.48 16.73
N VAL A 921 -45.57 22.00 15.72
CA VAL A 921 -44.10 22.02 15.70
C VAL A 921 -43.60 23.39 15.28
N ARG A 922 -44.05 23.87 14.11
CA ARG A 922 -43.54 25.13 13.54
C ARG A 922 -44.62 25.91 12.80
N THR A 923 -44.62 27.23 12.97
CA THR A 923 -45.49 28.16 12.23
C THR A 923 -44.67 29.02 11.28
N TYR A 924 -45.10 29.09 10.02
CA TYR A 924 -44.46 29.81 8.93
C TYR A 924 -45.39 30.96 8.52
N ALA A 925 -45.08 32.17 8.96
CA ALA A 925 -45.87 33.36 8.69
C ALA A 925 -45.32 34.12 7.47
N ARG A 926 -46.14 34.22 6.42
CA ARG A 926 -45.93 34.99 5.19
C ARG A 926 -47.07 35.99 5.01
N SER A 927 -47.42 36.72 6.06
CA SER A 927 -48.51 37.69 6.05
C SER A 927 -48.01 39.13 6.02
N THR A 928 -48.92 40.07 5.74
CA THR A 928 -48.65 41.51 5.80
C THR A 928 -48.45 42.03 7.23
N LYS A 929 -48.96 41.33 8.26
CA LYS A 929 -48.91 41.72 9.68
C LYS A 929 -47.85 40.96 10.51
N GLU A 930 -47.49 39.76 10.08
CA GLU A 930 -46.59 38.84 10.79
C GLU A 930 -45.72 38.09 9.77
N LYS A 931 -44.39 38.18 9.92
CA LYS A 931 -43.39 37.55 9.04
C LYS A 931 -42.35 36.82 9.87
N GLY A 932 -42.13 35.55 9.57
CA GLY A 932 -41.11 34.75 10.22
C GLY A 932 -41.50 33.29 10.37
N VAL A 933 -40.56 32.49 10.88
CA VAL A 933 -40.76 31.11 11.27
C VAL A 933 -40.58 31.03 12.78
N HIS A 934 -41.54 30.41 13.45
CA HIS A 934 -41.51 30.19 14.89
C HIS A 934 -41.61 28.69 15.18
N ASP A 935 -40.58 28.15 15.84
CA ASP A 935 -40.56 26.80 16.38
C ASP A 935 -41.17 26.83 17.79
N HIS A 936 -42.25 26.08 17.97
CA HIS A 936 -43.01 26.05 19.22
C HIS A 936 -42.45 25.04 20.22
N ARG A 937 -41.50 24.19 19.80
CA ARG A 937 -40.80 23.25 20.71
C ARG A 937 -39.70 23.99 21.47
N THR A 938 -38.84 24.69 20.73
CA THR A 938 -37.64 25.35 21.24
C THR A 938 -37.82 26.84 21.52
N GLY A 939 -38.92 27.44 21.03
CA GLY A 939 -39.17 28.88 21.10
C GLY A 939 -38.40 29.71 20.06
N GLN A 940 -37.50 29.08 19.28
CA GLN A 940 -36.63 29.75 18.31
C GLN A 940 -37.44 30.46 17.22
N ARG A 941 -36.94 31.61 16.77
CA ARG A 941 -37.57 32.46 15.75
C ARG A 941 -36.56 32.94 14.71
N THR A 942 -36.98 32.99 13.45
CA THR A 942 -36.22 33.65 12.39
C THR A 942 -37.14 34.42 11.44
N ILE A 943 -36.68 35.56 10.92
CA ILE A 943 -37.41 36.31 9.89
C ILE A 943 -37.19 35.73 8.49
N LYS A 944 -36.20 34.83 8.32
CA LYS A 944 -35.73 34.32 7.03
C LYS A 944 -36.57 33.15 6.49
N VAL A 945 -37.87 33.37 6.32
CA VAL A 945 -38.83 32.31 5.91
C VAL A 945 -38.42 31.57 4.65
N LYS A 946 -37.88 32.30 3.65
CA LYS A 946 -37.43 31.70 2.39
C LYS A 946 -36.26 30.74 2.60
N GLN A 947 -35.21 31.15 3.32
CA GLN A 947 -34.05 30.30 3.61
C GLN A 947 -34.42 29.06 4.42
N VAL A 948 -35.40 29.17 5.32
CA VAL A 948 -35.91 27.99 6.04
C VAL A 948 -36.60 27.03 5.06
N LEU A 949 -37.48 27.54 4.19
CA LEU A 949 -38.20 26.71 3.20
C LEU A 949 -37.32 26.13 2.10
N ASP A 950 -36.18 26.76 1.81
CA ASP A 950 -35.15 26.26 0.89
C ASP A 950 -34.21 25.23 1.58
N GLY A 951 -34.37 25.02 2.90
CA GLY A 951 -33.60 24.06 3.72
C GLY A 951 -32.31 24.62 4.34
N GLU A 952 -31.86 25.80 3.89
CA GLU A 952 -30.58 26.43 4.29
C GLU A 952 -30.51 26.74 5.80
N ALA A 953 -31.61 27.28 6.35
CA ALA A 953 -31.70 27.71 7.74
C ALA A 953 -32.47 26.70 8.62
N LEU A 954 -32.74 25.48 8.13
CA LEU A 954 -33.51 24.48 8.87
C LEU A 954 -32.71 23.81 9.99
N GLN A 955 -31.39 23.62 9.80
CA GLN A 955 -30.57 22.87 10.75
C GLN A 955 -30.60 23.44 12.17
N GLU A 956 -30.58 24.77 12.31
CA GLU A 956 -30.56 25.40 13.63
C GLU A 956 -31.76 24.94 14.46
N PHE A 957 -32.95 24.85 13.84
CA PHE A 957 -34.15 24.34 14.49
C PHE A 957 -34.09 22.84 14.83
N LEU A 958 -33.41 22.04 14.01
CA LEU A 958 -33.25 20.59 14.25
C LEU A 958 -32.26 20.34 15.38
N ASN A 959 -31.14 21.06 15.40
CA ASN A 959 -30.13 20.96 16.45
C ASN A 959 -30.71 21.37 17.81
N GLU A 960 -31.39 22.51 17.89
CA GLU A 960 -32.00 22.96 19.14
C GLU A 960 -33.11 22.00 19.61
N GLY A 961 -33.86 21.41 18.67
CA GLY A 961 -34.86 20.38 18.99
C GLY A 961 -34.23 19.09 19.54
N LEU A 962 -33.07 18.69 19.02
CA LEU A 962 -32.34 17.50 19.48
C LEU A 962 -31.66 17.74 20.84
N LYS A 963 -31.07 18.92 21.07
CA LYS A 963 -30.49 19.31 22.37
C LYS A 963 -31.53 19.31 23.49
N GLN A 964 -32.65 20.01 23.28
CA GLN A 964 -33.74 20.07 24.26
C GLN A 964 -34.28 18.68 24.63
N ARG A 965 -34.23 17.72 23.71
CA ARG A 965 -34.62 16.33 23.96
C ARG A 965 -33.58 15.50 24.69
N SER A 966 -32.30 15.71 24.38
CA SER A 966 -31.20 15.02 25.05
C SER A 966 -30.96 15.52 26.47
N GLY A 967 -31.61 16.62 26.88
CA GLY A 967 -31.49 17.21 28.21
C GLY A 967 -30.21 18.03 28.39
N VAL A 968 -29.54 18.35 27.29
CA VAL A 968 -28.27 19.09 27.20
C VAL A 968 -28.50 20.57 26.94
#